data_AF-A0A925JYF8-F1
#
_entry.id   AF-A0A925JYF8-F1
#
_cell.length_a   1.000
_cell.length_b   1.000
_cell.length_c   1.000
_cell.angle_alpha   90.00
_cell.angle_beta   90.00
_cell.angle_gamma   90.00
#
_symmetry.space_group_name_H-M   'P 1'
#
loop_
_entity.id
_entity.type
_entity.pdbx_description
1 polymer ?
#
loop_
_entity_poly.entity_id
_entity_poly.type
_entity_poly.pdbx_seq_one_letter_code
_entity_poly.pdbx_strand_id
1 'polypeptide(L)'
;MTERPRRKRDRLFLLLAAFVFLFASADVARATWRAAGDVKTVTRQTDGVVLVLTSGARVAVTFRDLETVRVRLAPRGTFERDFSYAVESKDRKTVKATITETRDAITISSLNGASVRVQRRPFLVTVFDDAGKLVVEDDPARPASFDLETGAVETSKKRAEWEVYYGLGEKAAATMSLATQQFVMWNTDTYGYPRGLDPIYQSIGFFTALRHEREAGGRGVAYGLFLDNTTRTYFDMGKTDTSRITFGAASGELNYYVFTGGRERTPKNILRDYTELTGRTPLPPVWALGNQQSRWSYTPESQVRAVARGFRESRVPADVIYLDIDYMDGYRVFTWDKSRFPDPVKLISDLRRDGFRVVVIIDPGIKSDPNYYVYQQGQAGGHFVKTSDGKELSASVWPGLCAFPDFTDPKARDWFGSLFQKNLDEGVAGFWTDMNEPGVFLSAETPKPDIYHHPMKTFPVSARHAGDGEAGTHARYHNVYGMQMARSTFEGLKKLRPDARPFVLTRAGYAGVQRYSAIWTGDNVASWDHLRLSIPMLLNLGVSGVALIGSDVGGFSGNPSPELYTRWLQAAALTPFLRSHSENGSNPHEPYAFAKEFTDINRASVELRYRLLPYLYSLFHEHTVSGAPVMRPLWFEYPNDDRAYLVEDQYLVGRDLLVAPIVTEAVVKRRVYFPKGDTWVDWWTGQTYEGGKDAEVSAPLDRLLLFARAGAVIPVQPVIQHTGEMAGVPLSLVVVRGADGAGGFYEDAGDGYDYRRGASRTMTATQAGDALRLSRKGAYSVSRPLATIEYLGIAAAPREVRVGGRAVTNSTFDAATRRLAVPLPAENVEEISIVP
;
A
#
# COMPACT_ATOMS: atom_id res chain seq x y z
N MET A 1 4.08 -71.84 31.48
CA MET A 1 5.08 -70.75 31.60
C MET A 1 4.48 -69.49 30.99
N THR A 2 4.30 -68.46 31.84
CA THR A 2 4.26 -67.00 31.55
C THR A 2 3.39 -66.50 30.39
N GLU A 3 2.18 -65.95 30.64
CA GLU A 3 1.90 -64.51 30.96
C GLU A 3 2.41 -63.54 29.87
N ARG A 4 1.64 -62.60 29.27
CA ARG A 4 0.38 -61.91 29.59
C ARG A 4 -0.24 -61.27 28.32
N PRO A 5 -1.55 -60.94 28.31
CA PRO A 5 -2.26 -60.41 27.15
C PRO A 5 -2.51 -58.89 27.18
N ARG A 6 -2.67 -58.33 25.97
CA ARG A 6 -3.21 -57.01 25.64
C ARG A 6 -4.63 -56.82 26.20
N ARG A 7 -4.85 -55.71 26.92
CA ARG A 7 -5.96 -54.72 26.78
C ARG A 7 -6.22 -54.05 28.13
N LYS A 8 -5.95 -52.75 28.20
CA LYS A 8 -6.71 -51.70 28.92
C LYS A 8 -5.85 -50.43 28.98
N ARG A 9 -5.93 -49.59 27.96
CA ARG A 9 -5.64 -48.14 28.08
C ARG A 9 -6.13 -47.28 26.92
N ASP A 10 -7.17 -47.70 26.22
CA ASP A 10 -8.00 -46.80 25.42
C ASP A 10 -9.01 -46.14 26.37
N ARG A 11 -8.61 -45.02 26.98
CA ARG A 11 -9.48 -43.97 27.59
C ARG A 11 -8.73 -42.90 28.42
N LEU A 12 -7.39 -42.85 28.38
CA LEU A 12 -6.61 -41.84 29.12
C LEU A 12 -5.55 -41.16 28.25
N PHE A 13 -5.89 -40.82 27.00
CA PHE A 13 -5.00 -40.11 26.06
C PHE A 13 -5.65 -38.91 25.36
N LEU A 14 -6.76 -38.39 25.92
CA LEU A 14 -7.50 -37.23 25.41
C LEU A 14 -7.59 -36.06 26.40
N LEU A 15 -6.80 -36.08 27.48
CA LEU A 15 -6.82 -35.04 28.52
C LEU A 15 -5.43 -34.55 28.94
N LEU A 16 -4.39 -34.82 28.15
CA LEU A 16 -3.00 -34.49 28.51
C LEU A 16 -2.22 -33.82 27.36
N ALA A 17 -2.87 -32.94 26.59
CA ALA A 17 -2.23 -32.12 25.55
C ALA A 17 -2.40 -30.60 25.77
N ALA A 18 -2.89 -30.18 26.93
CA ALA A 18 -3.17 -28.76 27.22
C ALA A 18 -2.29 -28.15 28.33
N PHE A 19 -1.37 -28.90 28.93
CA PHE A 19 -0.52 -28.38 29.99
C PHE A 19 0.84 -29.08 29.93
N VAL A 20 1.91 -28.27 29.99
CA VAL A 20 3.34 -28.59 30.19
C VAL A 20 4.21 -28.12 29.01
N PHE A 21 4.45 -26.81 28.99
CA PHE A 21 5.78 -26.23 28.74
C PHE A 21 5.96 -25.09 29.75
N LEU A 22 6.23 -25.48 30.99
CA LEU A 22 6.66 -24.62 32.09
C LEU A 22 7.49 -25.50 33.02
N PHE A 23 8.79 -25.20 33.10
CA PHE A 23 9.62 -25.07 34.32
C PHE A 23 11.08 -25.48 34.09
N ALA A 24 11.95 -24.46 33.99
CA ALA A 24 13.21 -24.24 34.73
C ALA A 24 13.99 -23.13 33.99
N SER A 25 14.40 -21.98 34.53
CA SER A 25 14.31 -21.36 35.86
C SER A 25 14.78 -19.91 35.71
N ALA A 26 13.92 -18.95 36.10
CA ALA A 26 14.17 -17.56 36.57
C ALA A 26 12.91 -16.74 36.24
N ASP A 27 12.10 -16.46 37.26
CA ASP A 27 10.92 -15.57 37.26
C ASP A 27 10.20 -15.36 35.92
N VAL A 28 9.39 -16.34 35.51
CA VAL A 28 8.34 -16.09 34.54
C VAL A 28 7.22 -15.35 35.28
N ALA A 29 7.30 -14.02 35.22
CA ALA A 29 6.18 -13.09 35.37
C ALA A 29 4.84 -13.75 35.03
N ARG A 30 4.00 -14.03 36.03
CA ARG A 30 2.61 -14.45 35.78
C ARG A 30 1.85 -13.19 35.40
N ALA A 31 1.57 -13.01 34.12
CA ALA A 31 0.77 -11.88 33.64
C ALA A 31 -0.51 -11.71 34.48
N THR A 32 -0.61 -10.59 35.20
CA THR A 32 -1.79 -10.25 36.00
C THR A 32 -2.55 -9.12 35.30
N TRP A 33 -3.36 -9.49 34.32
CA TRP A 33 -4.23 -8.55 33.62
C TRP A 33 -5.18 -7.85 34.60
N ARG A 34 -5.24 -6.52 34.49
CA ARG A 34 -6.13 -5.66 35.29
C ARG A 34 -6.97 -4.81 34.35
N ALA A 35 -8.27 -4.74 34.63
CA ALA A 35 -9.14 -3.79 33.96
C ALA A 35 -8.76 -2.36 34.37
N ALA A 36 -8.96 -1.41 33.46
CA ALA A 36 -8.67 0.00 33.68
C ALA A 36 -9.46 0.62 34.84
N GLY A 37 -10.65 0.08 35.15
CA GLY A 37 -11.46 0.45 36.31
C GLY A 37 -12.41 1.63 36.05
N ASP A 38 -12.79 2.33 37.12
CA ASP A 38 -13.75 3.44 37.09
C ASP A 38 -13.02 4.79 36.95
N VAL A 39 -13.71 5.80 36.40
CA VAL A 39 -13.21 7.18 36.36
C VAL A 39 -13.24 7.79 37.76
N LYS A 40 -12.06 8.13 38.29
CA LYS A 40 -11.87 8.76 39.61
C LYS A 40 -11.86 10.29 39.50
N THR A 41 -11.10 10.85 38.56
CA THR A 41 -11.01 12.30 38.36
C THR A 41 -11.08 12.64 36.88
N VAL A 42 -11.55 13.86 36.59
CA VAL A 42 -11.69 14.42 35.24
C VAL A 42 -10.98 15.76 35.21
N THR A 43 -10.07 15.94 34.25
CA THR A 43 -9.42 17.22 33.95
C THR A 43 -9.82 17.62 32.54
N ARG A 44 -10.49 18.77 32.40
CA ARG A 44 -10.89 19.29 31.09
C ARG A 44 -9.68 19.81 30.32
N GLN A 45 -9.67 19.58 29.02
CA GLN A 45 -8.76 20.15 28.03
C GLN A 45 -9.57 20.93 26.99
N THR A 46 -8.90 21.68 26.13
CA THR A 46 -9.56 22.40 25.03
C THR A 46 -10.27 21.45 24.05
N ASP A 47 -9.69 20.29 23.82
CA ASP A 47 -10.07 19.29 22.81
C ASP A 47 -10.70 18.02 23.40
N GLY A 48 -10.88 17.95 24.72
CA GLY A 48 -11.43 16.77 25.39
C GLY A 48 -11.11 16.70 26.87
N VAL A 49 -10.80 15.51 27.38
CA VAL A 49 -10.56 15.28 28.80
C VAL A 49 -9.36 14.37 29.05
N VAL A 50 -8.77 14.56 30.22
CA VAL A 50 -7.79 13.64 30.81
C VAL A 50 -8.36 13.10 32.11
N LEU A 51 -8.33 11.78 32.26
CA LEU A 51 -8.96 11.01 33.32
C LEU A 51 -7.89 10.28 34.14
N VAL A 52 -8.12 10.16 35.44
CA VAL A 52 -7.42 9.19 36.29
C VAL A 52 -8.41 8.12 36.69
N LEU A 53 -8.02 6.85 36.54
CA LEU A 53 -8.88 5.71 36.82
C LEU A 53 -8.56 5.08 38.19
N THR A 54 -9.46 4.25 38.72
CA THR A 54 -9.26 3.56 40.01
C THR A 54 -8.09 2.58 40.02
N SER A 55 -7.69 2.08 38.85
CA SER A 55 -6.45 1.29 38.68
C SER A 55 -5.16 2.11 38.82
N GLY A 56 -5.26 3.45 38.81
CA GLY A 56 -4.12 4.37 38.73
C GLY A 56 -3.72 4.75 37.30
N ALA A 57 -4.28 4.09 36.28
CA ALA A 57 -4.04 4.45 34.88
C ALA A 57 -4.57 5.86 34.55
N ARG A 58 -3.94 6.49 33.56
CA ARG A 58 -4.34 7.80 33.05
C ARG A 58 -4.82 7.66 31.61
N VAL A 59 -5.94 8.30 31.27
CA VAL A 59 -6.53 8.22 29.93
C VAL A 59 -6.83 9.60 29.38
N ALA A 60 -6.42 9.89 28.14
CA ALA A 60 -6.85 11.07 27.41
C ALA A 60 -7.86 10.64 26.34
N VAL A 61 -9.00 11.33 26.29
CA VAL A 61 -10.01 11.18 25.23
C VAL A 61 -10.18 12.56 24.61
N THR A 62 -9.73 12.71 23.36
CA THR A 62 -9.56 14.02 22.69
C THR A 62 -9.98 13.96 21.24
N PHE A 63 -10.48 15.06 20.70
CA PHE A 63 -10.64 15.26 19.26
C PHE A 63 -9.32 15.75 18.63
N ARG A 64 -8.93 15.17 17.50
CA ARG A 64 -7.72 15.55 16.73
C ARG A 64 -8.05 16.45 15.55
N ASP A 65 -9.26 16.29 15.03
CA ASP A 65 -9.94 17.20 14.13
C ASP A 65 -11.45 17.12 14.48
N LEU A 66 -12.34 17.53 13.57
CA LEU A 66 -13.78 17.51 13.84
C LEU A 66 -14.39 16.09 13.90
N GLU A 67 -13.74 15.09 13.30
CA GLU A 67 -14.27 13.74 13.05
C GLU A 67 -13.33 12.61 13.52
N THR A 68 -12.15 12.95 14.04
CA THR A 68 -11.15 11.99 14.52
C THR A 68 -11.02 12.05 16.03
N VAL A 69 -11.35 10.95 16.69
CA VAL A 69 -11.24 10.78 18.14
C VAL A 69 -9.97 10.02 18.46
N ARG A 70 -9.12 10.54 19.36
CA ARG A 70 -7.97 9.83 19.92
C ARG A 70 -8.25 9.41 21.35
N VAL A 71 -8.00 8.14 21.63
CA VAL A 71 -7.96 7.57 22.99
C VAL A 71 -6.54 7.11 23.29
N ARG A 72 -5.97 7.65 24.36
CA ARG A 72 -4.60 7.35 24.79
C ARG A 72 -4.63 6.93 26.25
N LEU A 73 -4.34 5.66 26.54
CA LEU A 73 -4.28 5.11 27.90
C LEU A 73 -2.84 4.78 28.26
N ALA A 74 -2.38 5.35 29.38
CA ALA A 74 -1.11 5.08 30.02
C ALA A 74 -1.31 4.21 31.27
N PRO A 75 -0.89 2.92 31.25
CA PRO A 75 -1.12 1.98 32.34
C PRO A 75 -0.53 2.42 33.68
N ARG A 76 0.63 3.09 33.63
CA ARG A 76 1.40 3.54 34.82
C ARG A 76 1.00 4.95 35.31
N GLY A 77 -0.09 5.52 34.79
CA GLY A 77 -0.61 6.82 35.22
C GLY A 77 0.15 8.05 34.68
N THR A 78 1.23 7.84 33.93
CA THR A 78 2.03 8.92 33.32
C THR A 78 2.10 8.71 31.81
N PHE A 79 1.73 9.73 31.05
CA PHE A 79 1.85 9.68 29.60
C PHE A 79 3.31 9.74 29.17
N GLU A 80 3.66 8.95 28.16
CA GLU A 80 4.93 9.09 27.43
C GLU A 80 4.96 10.42 26.67
N ARG A 81 6.09 10.73 26.03
CA ARG A 81 6.16 11.88 25.11
C ARG A 81 5.09 11.70 24.02
N ASP A 82 4.33 12.76 23.72
CA ASP A 82 3.34 12.70 22.64
C ASP A 82 4.03 12.75 21.27
N PHE A 83 4.44 11.59 20.77
CA PHE A 83 5.18 11.41 19.54
C PHE A 83 4.68 10.17 18.79
N SER A 84 4.63 10.26 17.46
CA SER A 84 4.27 9.15 16.57
C SER A 84 5.14 9.21 15.32
N TYR A 85 5.54 8.03 14.83
CA TYR A 85 6.19 7.90 13.52
C TYR A 85 5.18 7.94 12.35
N ALA A 86 3.90 7.68 12.63
CA ALA A 86 2.85 7.66 11.63
C ALA A 86 2.19 9.03 11.45
N VAL A 87 1.89 9.74 12.55
CA VAL A 87 1.06 10.95 12.54
C VAL A 87 1.87 12.22 12.30
N GLU A 88 1.47 13.04 11.31
CA GLU A 88 2.05 14.36 11.07
C GLU A 88 1.44 15.43 11.99
N SER A 89 2.25 15.97 12.91
CA SER A 89 1.78 16.89 13.96
C SER A 89 2.21 18.35 13.80
N LYS A 90 3.17 18.66 12.92
CA LYS A 90 3.92 19.93 12.92
C LYS A 90 3.08 21.19 12.73
N ASP A 91 1.90 21.08 12.11
CA ASP A 91 1.03 22.23 11.79
C ASP A 91 -0.44 22.04 12.22
N ARG A 92 -0.73 21.01 13.02
CA ARG A 92 -2.12 20.70 13.44
C ARG A 92 -2.57 21.63 14.56
N LYS A 93 -3.68 22.35 14.33
CA LYS A 93 -4.33 23.18 15.34
C LYS A 93 -5.22 22.33 16.25
N THR A 94 -5.13 22.58 17.55
CA THR A 94 -6.06 22.00 18.53
C THR A 94 -7.49 22.40 18.20
N VAL A 95 -8.39 21.42 18.14
CA VAL A 95 -9.82 21.66 17.93
C VAL A 95 -10.52 21.89 19.26
N LYS A 96 -11.44 22.84 19.31
CA LYS A 96 -12.24 23.10 20.50
C LYS A 96 -13.37 22.07 20.61
N ALA A 97 -13.55 21.50 21.79
CA ALA A 97 -14.65 20.62 22.12
C ALA A 97 -15.53 21.21 23.24
N THR A 98 -16.82 20.87 23.22
CA THR A 98 -17.76 21.14 24.30
C THR A 98 -17.82 19.92 25.22
N ILE A 99 -17.72 20.13 26.53
CA ILE A 99 -17.68 19.04 27.52
C ILE A 99 -18.84 19.19 28.50
N THR A 100 -19.71 18.19 28.53
CA THR A 100 -20.81 18.08 29.49
C THR A 100 -20.60 16.86 30.38
N GLU A 101 -20.93 16.99 31.66
CA GLU A 101 -20.69 15.97 32.66
C GLU A 101 -21.99 15.66 33.40
N THR A 102 -22.28 14.37 33.58
CA THR A 102 -23.32 13.86 34.46
C THR A 102 -22.69 12.97 35.53
N ARG A 103 -23.53 12.45 36.45
CA ARG A 103 -23.12 11.47 37.45
C ARG A 103 -22.51 10.21 36.83
N ASP A 104 -23.00 9.78 35.67
CA ASP A 104 -22.68 8.48 35.08
C ASP A 104 -21.78 8.57 33.84
N ALA A 105 -21.69 9.74 33.21
CA ALA A 105 -20.95 9.90 31.97
C ALA A 105 -20.33 11.29 31.79
N ILE A 106 -19.41 11.39 30.83
CA ILE A 106 -18.83 12.61 30.29
C ILE A 106 -19.08 12.58 28.78
N THR A 107 -19.65 13.63 28.21
CA THR A 107 -19.83 13.76 26.76
C THR A 107 -18.93 14.88 26.26
N ILE A 108 -18.14 14.56 25.24
CA ILE A 108 -17.22 15.47 24.56
C ILE A 108 -17.75 15.61 23.14
N SER A 109 -18.06 16.83 22.70
CA SER A 109 -18.59 17.10 21.36
C SER A 109 -17.68 18.05 20.59
N SER A 110 -17.29 17.68 19.37
CA SER A 110 -16.62 18.58 18.44
C SER A 110 -17.59 19.66 17.94
N LEU A 111 -17.06 20.65 17.20
CA LEU A 111 -17.86 21.80 16.76
C LEU A 111 -18.92 21.47 15.71
N ASN A 112 -18.77 20.38 14.96
CA ASN A 112 -19.74 19.98 13.95
C ASN A 112 -20.78 18.98 14.48
N GLY A 113 -20.65 18.52 15.73
CA GLY A 113 -21.62 17.66 16.40
C GLY A 113 -21.14 16.25 16.68
N ALA A 114 -20.01 15.80 16.11
CA ALA A 114 -19.45 14.49 16.42
C ALA A 114 -19.14 14.41 17.91
N SER A 115 -19.33 13.24 18.52
CA SER A 115 -19.22 13.17 19.98
C SER A 115 -18.67 11.85 20.50
N VAL A 116 -18.10 11.93 21.70
CA VAL A 116 -17.59 10.78 22.45
C VAL A 116 -18.21 10.80 23.83
N ARG A 117 -18.86 9.70 24.19
CA ARG A 117 -19.37 9.46 25.54
C ARG A 117 -18.41 8.54 26.28
N VAL A 118 -17.91 9.03 27.40
CA VAL A 118 -17.14 8.25 28.36
C VAL A 118 -18.05 7.84 29.52
N GLN A 119 -18.30 6.55 29.68
CA GLN A 119 -18.96 6.01 30.87
C GLN A 119 -18.00 6.05 32.05
N ARG A 120 -18.48 6.41 33.25
CA ARG A 120 -17.63 6.52 34.44
C ARG A 120 -17.39 5.19 35.15
N ARG A 121 -18.36 4.25 35.10
CA ARG A 121 -18.33 3.00 35.87
C ARG A 121 -18.85 1.80 35.05
N PRO A 122 -18.00 0.89 34.57
CA PRO A 122 -16.56 1.09 34.38
C PRO A 122 -16.26 2.16 33.32
N PHE A 123 -14.99 2.54 33.16
CA PHE A 123 -14.53 3.34 32.04
C PHE A 123 -14.80 2.62 30.72
N LEU A 124 -15.64 3.21 29.86
CA LEU A 124 -15.94 2.75 28.51
C LEU A 124 -16.09 3.95 27.58
N VAL A 125 -15.66 3.80 26.33
CA VAL A 125 -15.74 4.82 25.29
C VAL A 125 -16.75 4.41 24.22
N THR A 126 -17.68 5.32 23.93
CA THR A 126 -18.62 5.22 22.81
C THR A 126 -18.47 6.44 21.91
N VAL A 127 -18.29 6.22 20.61
CA VAL A 127 -18.11 7.28 19.62
C VAL A 127 -19.37 7.40 18.76
N PHE A 128 -19.79 8.63 18.49
CA PHE A 128 -20.91 8.99 17.64
C PHE A 128 -20.45 9.95 16.53
N ASP A 129 -21.07 9.86 15.37
CA ASP A 129 -20.85 10.81 14.27
C ASP A 129 -21.54 12.16 14.55
N ASP A 130 -21.39 13.12 13.63
CA ASP A 130 -22.00 14.45 13.68
C ASP A 130 -23.53 14.45 13.54
N ALA A 131 -24.15 13.32 13.20
CA ALA A 131 -25.59 13.11 13.25
C ALA A 131 -26.07 12.41 14.54
N GLY A 132 -25.16 12.15 15.49
CA GLY A 132 -25.46 11.47 16.75
C GLY A 132 -25.69 9.96 16.61
N LYS A 133 -25.29 9.35 15.50
CA LYS A 133 -25.39 7.90 15.27
C LYS A 133 -24.18 7.15 15.80
N LEU A 134 -24.41 5.95 16.33
CA LEU A 134 -23.36 5.12 16.92
C LEU A 134 -22.33 4.70 15.86
N VAL A 135 -21.08 5.08 16.08
CA VAL A 135 -19.95 4.69 15.24
C VAL A 135 -19.39 3.37 15.75
N VAL A 136 -18.82 3.39 16.95
CA VAL A 136 -18.19 2.23 17.61
C VAL A 136 -18.26 2.41 19.13
N GLU A 137 -18.37 1.32 19.88
CA GLU A 137 -18.37 1.31 21.34
C GLU A 137 -17.44 0.22 21.90
N ASP A 138 -16.84 0.50 23.07
CA ASP A 138 -16.13 -0.51 23.84
C ASP A 138 -17.06 -1.66 24.24
N ASP A 139 -16.51 -2.86 24.28
CA ASP A 139 -17.24 -4.02 24.79
C ASP A 139 -17.15 -4.07 26.33
N PRO A 140 -18.29 -3.95 27.05
CA PRO A 140 -18.29 -3.95 28.51
C PRO A 140 -17.85 -5.28 29.14
N ALA A 141 -17.92 -6.40 28.41
CA ALA A 141 -17.45 -7.70 28.88
C ALA A 141 -15.92 -7.85 28.78
N ARG A 142 -15.24 -6.98 28.02
CA ARG A 142 -13.78 -6.94 27.91
C ARG A 142 -13.30 -5.49 27.80
N PRO A 143 -13.39 -4.71 28.90
CA PRO A 143 -12.98 -3.32 28.92
C PRO A 143 -11.46 -3.21 28.70
N ALA A 144 -11.00 -1.98 28.41
CA ALA A 144 -9.57 -1.69 28.31
C ALA A 144 -8.83 -2.25 29.53
N SER A 145 -7.78 -3.02 29.27
CA SER A 145 -7.06 -3.79 30.27
C SER A 145 -5.56 -3.75 29.97
N PHE A 146 -4.76 -3.96 31.01
CA PHE A 146 -3.31 -3.94 30.88
C PHE A 146 -2.65 -4.84 31.92
N ASP A 147 -1.38 -5.15 31.66
CA ASP A 147 -0.48 -5.83 32.57
C ASP A 147 0.71 -4.92 32.85
N LEU A 148 0.92 -4.58 34.13
CA LEU A 148 2.00 -3.67 34.55
C LEU A 148 3.38 -4.32 34.49
N GLU A 149 3.44 -5.65 34.56
CA GLU A 149 4.68 -6.43 34.58
C GLU A 149 5.25 -6.54 33.17
N THR A 150 4.43 -6.99 32.22
CA THR A 150 4.82 -7.07 30.80
C THR A 150 4.74 -5.72 30.09
N GLY A 151 3.89 -4.82 30.57
CA GLY A 151 3.54 -3.56 29.90
C GLY A 151 2.46 -3.71 28.83
N ALA A 152 1.92 -4.92 28.64
CA ALA A 152 0.92 -5.18 27.60
C ALA A 152 -0.38 -4.41 27.86
N VAL A 153 -1.04 -4.00 26.78
CA VAL A 153 -2.30 -3.25 26.81
C VAL A 153 -3.25 -3.78 25.75
N GLU A 154 -4.54 -3.82 26.05
CA GLU A 154 -5.57 -4.20 25.08
C GLU A 154 -6.90 -3.48 25.33
N THR A 155 -7.74 -3.46 24.29
CA THR A 155 -9.16 -3.11 24.43
C THR A 155 -9.98 -3.88 23.40
N SER A 156 -11.28 -4.03 23.68
CA SER A 156 -12.22 -4.64 22.76
C SER A 156 -13.33 -3.67 22.37
N LYS A 157 -13.79 -3.77 21.12
CA LYS A 157 -14.99 -3.07 20.63
C LYS A 157 -16.08 -4.09 20.36
N LYS A 158 -17.34 -3.72 20.62
CA LYS A 158 -18.45 -4.55 20.14
C LYS A 158 -18.44 -4.61 18.64
N ARG A 159 -18.70 -5.80 18.11
CA ARG A 159 -18.83 -6.05 16.68
C ARG A 159 -20.31 -6.18 16.33
N ALA A 160 -20.75 -5.40 15.34
CA ALA A 160 -22.08 -5.59 14.77
C ALA A 160 -22.15 -6.88 13.95
N GLU A 161 -23.34 -7.49 13.88
CA GLU A 161 -23.59 -8.61 12.98
C GLU A 161 -23.28 -8.19 11.53
N TRP A 162 -22.57 -9.03 10.78
CA TRP A 162 -22.12 -8.76 9.39
C TRP A 162 -21.12 -7.61 9.20
N GLU A 163 -20.54 -7.06 10.27
CA GLU A 163 -19.41 -6.13 10.14
C GLU A 163 -18.18 -6.86 9.57
N VAL A 164 -17.63 -6.30 8.50
CA VAL A 164 -16.42 -6.77 7.80
C VAL A 164 -15.32 -5.72 7.89
N TYR A 165 -14.08 -6.15 7.69
CA TYR A 165 -12.90 -5.32 7.93
C TYR A 165 -11.89 -5.44 6.79
N TYR A 166 -11.27 -4.33 6.40
CA TYR A 166 -10.25 -4.26 5.36
C TYR A 166 -9.11 -3.33 5.80
N GLY A 167 -7.93 -3.47 5.20
CA GLY A 167 -6.73 -2.73 5.57
C GLY A 167 -5.70 -3.63 6.24
N LEU A 168 -5.18 -3.20 7.38
CA LEU A 168 -4.03 -3.80 8.10
C LEU A 168 -2.73 -3.90 7.28
N GLY A 169 -2.69 -3.21 6.14
CA GLY A 169 -1.53 -3.13 5.26
C GLY A 169 -1.33 -4.41 4.47
N GLU A 170 -0.08 -4.85 4.37
CA GLU A 170 0.27 -6.06 3.67
C GLU A 170 -0.01 -7.29 4.56
N LYS A 171 -0.99 -8.11 4.16
CA LYS A 171 -1.33 -9.36 4.83
C LYS A 171 -1.59 -10.43 3.78
N ALA A 172 -0.92 -11.57 3.88
CA ALA A 172 -1.26 -12.77 3.13
C ALA A 172 -2.50 -13.43 3.75
N ALA A 173 -3.57 -12.67 4.00
CA ALA A 173 -4.78 -13.16 4.66
C ALA A 173 -5.46 -14.28 3.87
N ALA A 174 -6.26 -15.10 4.55
CA ALA A 174 -6.98 -16.21 3.89
C ALA A 174 -8.00 -15.70 2.86
N THR A 175 -8.63 -14.56 3.17
CA THR A 175 -9.61 -13.85 2.35
C THR A 175 -9.33 -12.36 2.39
N MET A 176 -9.85 -11.61 1.41
CA MET A 176 -9.70 -10.15 1.40
C MET A 176 -10.27 -9.47 2.65
N SER A 177 -11.48 -9.87 3.06
CA SER A 177 -12.05 -9.43 4.33
C SER A 177 -11.28 -10.07 5.48
N LEU A 178 -10.88 -9.24 6.43
CA LEU A 178 -10.11 -9.61 7.61
C LEU A 178 -10.99 -10.15 8.74
N ALA A 179 -12.32 -10.15 8.57
CA ALA A 179 -13.26 -10.67 9.57
C ALA A 179 -12.96 -12.12 9.91
N THR A 180 -13.15 -12.49 11.18
CA THR A 180 -12.92 -13.86 11.72
C THR A 180 -11.46 -14.36 11.61
N GLN A 181 -10.51 -13.45 11.40
CA GLN A 181 -9.07 -13.75 11.36
C GLN A 181 -8.33 -13.02 12.49
N GLN A 182 -7.05 -13.35 12.66
CA GLN A 182 -6.15 -12.72 13.63
C GLN A 182 -4.85 -12.32 12.93
N PHE A 183 -4.30 -11.18 13.30
CA PHE A 183 -3.10 -10.62 12.68
C PHE A 183 -2.16 -10.02 13.74
N VAL A 184 -0.86 -10.06 13.43
CA VAL A 184 0.21 -9.49 14.23
C VAL A 184 0.95 -8.43 13.40
N MET A 185 1.34 -7.36 14.05
CA MET A 185 2.23 -6.34 13.49
C MET A 185 3.64 -6.57 14.01
N TRP A 186 4.42 -7.28 13.21
CA TRP A 186 5.83 -7.55 13.45
C TRP A 186 6.48 -7.84 12.09
N ASN A 187 7.18 -6.85 11.53
CA ASN A 187 7.79 -6.98 10.20
C ASN A 187 8.70 -8.22 10.15
N THR A 188 8.39 -9.17 9.28
CA THR A 188 9.06 -10.48 9.26
C THR A 188 9.42 -10.85 7.83
N ASP A 189 10.68 -11.25 7.66
CA ASP A 189 11.19 -11.81 6.42
C ASP A 189 10.65 -13.24 6.24
N THR A 190 9.54 -13.34 5.47
CA THR A 190 8.78 -14.57 5.28
C THR A 190 8.77 -14.97 3.81
N TYR A 191 9.90 -15.46 3.31
CA TYR A 191 10.05 -16.00 1.95
C TYR A 191 8.95 -17.01 1.59
N GLY A 192 8.35 -16.86 0.40
CA GLY A 192 7.40 -17.82 -0.15
C GLY A 192 6.13 -17.99 0.69
N TYR A 193 5.68 -16.91 1.34
CA TYR A 193 4.57 -16.92 2.27
C TYR A 193 3.29 -17.55 1.66
N PRO A 194 2.71 -18.62 2.25
CA PRO A 194 1.44 -19.16 1.77
C PRO A 194 0.27 -18.26 2.18
N ARG A 195 -0.85 -18.39 1.46
CA ARG A 195 -2.12 -17.78 1.84
C ARG A 195 -2.52 -18.22 3.25
N GLY A 196 -2.91 -17.26 4.08
CA GLY A 196 -3.25 -17.40 5.49
C GLY A 196 -2.08 -17.20 6.46
N LEU A 197 -0.83 -17.08 6.00
CA LEU A 197 0.33 -16.87 6.87
C LEU A 197 0.48 -15.38 7.26
N ASP A 198 0.75 -15.14 8.54
CA ASP A 198 1.02 -13.83 9.12
C ASP A 198 1.92 -14.00 10.37
N PRO A 199 2.83 -13.05 10.68
CA PRO A 199 3.14 -11.83 9.95
C PRO A 199 4.07 -12.01 8.73
N ILE A 200 4.13 -10.95 7.91
CA ILE A 200 5.04 -10.79 6.77
C ILE A 200 5.72 -9.41 6.87
N TYR A 201 6.07 -8.76 5.76
CA TYR A 201 7.03 -7.65 5.71
C TYR A 201 6.56 -6.32 6.34
N GLN A 202 5.25 -6.06 6.45
CA GLN A 202 4.73 -4.74 6.87
C GLN A 202 3.77 -4.73 8.05
N SER A 203 3.77 -3.60 8.75
CA SER A 203 3.00 -3.36 9.97
C SER A 203 2.22 -2.04 9.92
N ILE A 204 1.01 -2.06 9.35
CA ILE A 204 0.12 -0.89 9.35
C ILE A 204 -1.10 -1.21 10.21
N GLY A 205 -1.15 -0.68 11.43
CA GLY A 205 -2.22 -0.91 12.42
C GLY A 205 -3.56 -0.21 12.13
N PHE A 206 -3.93 0.00 10.88
CA PHE A 206 -5.16 0.70 10.48
C PHE A 206 -6.12 -0.23 9.73
N PHE A 207 -7.41 -0.22 10.08
CA PHE A 207 -8.45 -0.88 9.30
C PHE A 207 -9.68 0.02 9.10
N THR A 208 -10.41 -0.25 8.03
CA THR A 208 -11.76 0.26 7.78
C THR A 208 -12.75 -0.85 8.06
N ALA A 209 -13.72 -0.58 8.94
CA ALA A 209 -14.87 -1.43 9.17
C ALA A 209 -16.03 -1.00 8.27
N LEU A 210 -16.76 -1.96 7.72
CA LEU A 210 -17.95 -1.75 6.90
C LEU A 210 -19.11 -2.58 7.42
N ARG A 211 -20.30 -1.99 7.41
CA ARG A 211 -21.55 -2.69 7.68
C ARG A 211 -22.72 -1.97 7.02
N HIS A 212 -23.82 -2.70 6.83
CA HIS A 212 -25.10 -2.07 6.54
C HIS A 212 -25.81 -1.68 7.83
N GLU A 213 -26.30 -0.44 7.89
CA GLU A 213 -26.98 0.08 9.07
C GLU A 213 -28.48 0.25 8.79
N ARG A 214 -29.32 -0.55 9.47
CA ARG A 214 -30.78 -0.52 9.31
C ARG A 214 -31.36 0.86 9.59
N GLU A 215 -30.89 1.52 10.65
CA GLU A 215 -31.30 2.89 11.02
C GLU A 215 -30.87 3.95 10.01
N ALA A 216 -29.92 3.62 9.16
CA ALA A 216 -29.42 4.48 8.10
C ALA A 216 -30.10 4.18 6.74
N GLY A 217 -31.32 3.63 6.78
CA GLY A 217 -32.08 3.23 5.60
C GLY A 217 -31.52 1.99 4.90
N GLY A 218 -30.70 1.20 5.60
CA GLY A 218 -30.00 0.05 5.02
C GLY A 218 -28.83 0.43 4.12
N ARG A 219 -28.29 1.65 4.22
CA ARG A 219 -27.05 2.05 3.51
C ARG A 219 -25.82 1.38 4.12
N GLY A 220 -24.77 1.22 3.31
CA GLY A 220 -23.45 0.86 3.80
C GLY A 220 -22.80 2.05 4.50
N VAL A 221 -22.28 1.81 5.70
CA VAL A 221 -21.58 2.78 6.53
C VAL A 221 -20.23 2.24 6.96
N ALA A 222 -19.29 3.15 7.18
CA ALA A 222 -17.92 2.85 7.54
C ALA A 222 -17.50 3.52 8.86
N TYR A 223 -16.42 3.02 9.44
CA TYR A 223 -15.55 3.76 10.35
C TYR A 223 -14.11 3.26 10.19
N GLY A 224 -13.14 4.07 10.59
CA GLY A 224 -11.73 3.70 10.62
C GLY A 224 -11.22 3.54 12.04
N LEU A 225 -10.26 2.64 12.26
CA LEU A 225 -9.52 2.55 13.51
C LEU A 225 -8.03 2.38 13.23
N PHE A 226 -7.21 3.23 13.84
CA PHE A 226 -5.74 3.15 13.76
C PHE A 226 -5.15 2.97 15.16
N LEU A 227 -4.40 1.88 15.38
CA LEU A 227 -3.59 1.67 16.58
C LEU A 227 -2.16 2.21 16.36
N ASP A 228 -1.88 3.35 16.98
CA ASP A 228 -0.60 4.07 16.91
C ASP A 228 0.35 3.60 17.99
N ASN A 229 0.83 2.37 17.81
CA ASN A 229 1.83 1.74 18.66
C ASN A 229 2.84 0.99 17.77
N THR A 230 4.13 1.26 17.97
CA THR A 230 5.22 0.72 17.13
C THR A 230 5.77 -0.61 17.63
N THR A 231 5.35 -1.04 18.82
CA THR A 231 5.75 -2.34 19.38
C THR A 231 5.00 -3.47 18.68
N ARG A 232 5.21 -4.71 19.12
CA ARG A 232 4.45 -5.85 18.59
C ARG A 232 2.97 -5.71 18.96
N THR A 233 2.11 -5.42 17.98
CA THR A 233 0.65 -5.34 18.17
C THR A 233 -0.07 -6.54 17.60
N TYR A 234 -1.31 -6.76 18.02
CA TYR A 234 -2.19 -7.78 17.44
C TYR A 234 -3.61 -7.24 17.26
N PHE A 235 -4.33 -7.89 16.34
CA PHE A 235 -5.72 -7.64 16.03
C PHE A 235 -6.44 -8.99 15.93
N ASP A 236 -7.46 -9.19 16.76
CA ASP A 236 -8.43 -10.25 16.67
C ASP A 236 -9.72 -9.69 16.08
N MET A 237 -9.99 -10.05 14.83
CA MET A 237 -11.09 -9.51 14.03
C MET A 237 -12.36 -10.34 14.17
N GLY A 238 -12.62 -10.85 15.38
CA GLY A 238 -13.77 -11.70 15.71
C GLY A 238 -13.51 -13.19 15.46
N LYS A 239 -12.26 -13.63 15.53
CA LYS A 239 -11.86 -15.05 15.43
C LYS A 239 -12.10 -15.80 16.74
N THR A 240 -11.68 -15.23 17.87
CA THR A 240 -11.88 -15.86 19.18
C THR A 240 -13.29 -15.67 19.72
N ASP A 241 -13.89 -14.50 19.48
CA ASP A 241 -15.28 -14.21 19.86
C ASP A 241 -15.91 -13.34 18.77
N THR A 242 -16.94 -13.86 18.10
CA THR A 242 -17.57 -13.19 16.96
C THR A 242 -18.34 -11.92 17.33
N SER A 243 -18.63 -11.70 18.62
CA SER A 243 -19.33 -10.52 19.14
C SER A 243 -18.43 -9.29 19.35
N ARG A 244 -17.11 -9.42 19.19
CA ARG A 244 -16.16 -8.33 19.43
C ARG A 244 -14.98 -8.36 18.47
N ILE A 245 -14.31 -7.22 18.36
CA ILE A 245 -12.92 -7.15 17.92
C ILE A 245 -12.04 -6.79 19.09
N THR A 246 -10.82 -7.31 19.14
CA THR A 246 -9.84 -7.00 20.19
C THR A 246 -8.53 -6.59 19.54
N PHE A 247 -7.92 -5.53 20.03
CA PHE A 247 -6.59 -5.14 19.59
C PHE A 247 -5.76 -4.68 20.79
N GLY A 248 -4.46 -4.87 20.68
CA GLY A 248 -3.55 -4.60 21.78
C GLY A 248 -2.10 -4.56 21.34
N ALA A 249 -1.24 -4.19 22.27
CA ALA A 249 0.20 -4.08 22.08
C ALA A 249 0.93 -4.80 23.21
N ALA A 250 2.09 -5.37 22.89
CA ALA A 250 2.94 -6.04 23.87
C ALA A 250 3.54 -5.07 24.90
N SER A 251 3.68 -3.79 24.57
CA SER A 251 4.13 -2.76 25.49
C SER A 251 3.72 -1.34 25.05
N GLY A 252 4.02 -0.34 25.87
CA GLY A 252 3.73 1.06 25.61
C GLY A 252 2.29 1.44 25.96
N GLU A 253 1.82 2.53 25.37
CA GLU A 253 0.47 3.02 25.60
C GLU A 253 -0.54 2.39 24.64
N LEU A 254 -1.78 2.27 25.10
CA LEU A 254 -2.90 2.02 24.20
C LEU A 254 -3.30 3.36 23.59
N ASN A 255 -2.74 3.68 22.43
CA ASN A 255 -2.98 4.91 21.69
C ASN A 255 -3.66 4.59 20.36
N TYR A 256 -4.95 4.89 20.23
CA TYR A 256 -5.70 4.63 19.01
C TYR A 256 -6.58 5.79 18.60
N TYR A 257 -6.87 5.83 17.30
CA TYR A 257 -7.71 6.83 16.66
C TYR A 257 -8.93 6.15 16.06
N VAL A 258 -10.09 6.78 16.20
CA VAL A 258 -11.34 6.41 15.53
C VAL A 258 -11.71 7.51 14.57
N PHE A 259 -11.90 7.15 13.30
CA PHE A 259 -12.34 8.06 12.24
C PHE A 259 -13.82 7.79 12.00
N THR A 260 -14.68 8.79 12.20
CA THR A 260 -16.13 8.65 12.01
C THR A 260 -16.51 8.72 10.53
N GLY A 261 -15.78 9.52 9.73
CA GLY A 261 -16.11 9.84 8.34
C GLY A 261 -17.25 10.84 8.18
N GLY A 262 -17.66 11.51 9.26
CA GLY A 262 -18.85 12.38 9.35
C GLY A 262 -20.15 11.66 8.99
N ARG A 263 -21.25 12.39 8.81
CA ARG A 263 -22.60 11.81 8.67
C ARG A 263 -22.74 10.80 7.54
N GLU A 264 -21.96 11.02 6.47
CA GLU A 264 -22.00 10.16 5.29
C GLU A 264 -21.36 8.80 5.57
N ARG A 265 -20.38 8.76 6.49
CA ARG A 265 -19.68 7.54 6.91
C ARG A 265 -19.22 6.71 5.72
N THR A 266 -18.70 7.36 4.67
CA THR A 266 -18.24 6.67 3.46
C THR A 266 -16.79 6.22 3.63
N PRO A 267 -16.38 5.12 2.98
CA PRO A 267 -14.99 4.67 3.02
C PRO A 267 -13.98 5.71 2.52
N LYS A 268 -14.43 6.56 1.58
CA LYS A 268 -13.64 7.68 1.06
C LYS A 268 -13.33 8.70 2.14
N ASN A 269 -14.31 9.08 2.95
CA ASN A 269 -14.10 10.01 4.06
C ASN A 269 -13.17 9.40 5.11
N ILE A 270 -13.35 8.12 5.45
CA ILE A 270 -12.47 7.41 6.39
C ILE A 270 -11.01 7.45 5.93
N LEU A 271 -10.75 7.09 4.67
CA LEU A 271 -9.39 7.08 4.15
C LEU A 271 -8.82 8.49 3.95
N ARG A 272 -9.65 9.47 3.57
CA ARG A 272 -9.27 10.89 3.52
C ARG A 272 -8.74 11.33 4.89
N ASP A 273 -9.49 11.09 5.95
CA ASP A 273 -9.16 11.55 7.30
C ASP A 273 -7.91 10.82 7.83
N TYR A 274 -7.79 9.51 7.59
CA TYR A 274 -6.60 8.73 7.95
C TYR A 274 -5.34 9.20 7.21
N THR A 275 -5.43 9.45 5.89
CA THR A 275 -4.27 9.92 5.10
C THR A 275 -3.97 11.40 5.32
N GLU A 276 -4.94 12.20 5.75
CA GLU A 276 -4.66 13.56 6.23
C GLU A 276 -3.87 13.51 7.56
N LEU A 277 -4.17 12.53 8.43
CA LEU A 277 -3.44 12.31 9.69
C LEU A 277 -2.04 11.75 9.48
N THR A 278 -1.89 10.79 8.56
CA THR A 278 -0.64 10.04 8.35
C THR A 278 0.15 10.48 7.12
N GLY A 279 -0.30 11.51 6.42
CA GLY A 279 0.31 11.97 5.17
C GLY A 279 -0.07 11.12 3.95
N ARG A 280 0.13 11.68 2.77
CA ARG A 280 -0.22 11.06 1.47
C ARG A 280 1.01 10.70 0.67
N THR A 281 0.86 9.73 -0.23
CA THR A 281 1.90 9.40 -1.21
C THR A 281 2.18 10.64 -2.05
N PRO A 282 3.42 11.17 -2.07
CA PRO A 282 3.78 12.25 -2.97
C PRO A 282 3.58 11.82 -4.42
N LEU A 283 3.30 12.78 -5.30
CA LEU A 283 3.23 12.50 -6.74
C LEU A 283 4.57 11.88 -7.20
N PRO A 284 4.59 10.66 -7.76
CA PRO A 284 5.83 10.03 -8.19
C PRO A 284 6.37 10.70 -9.46
N PRO A 285 7.65 10.51 -9.80
CA PRO A 285 8.09 10.81 -11.15
C PRO A 285 7.39 9.87 -12.14
N VAL A 286 6.97 10.38 -13.29
CA VAL A 286 6.12 9.64 -14.24
C VAL A 286 6.77 8.35 -14.74
N TRP A 287 8.10 8.31 -14.85
CA TRP A 287 8.85 7.12 -15.24
C TRP A 287 8.69 5.96 -14.24
N ALA A 288 8.40 6.24 -12.96
CA ALA A 288 8.13 5.21 -11.96
C ALA A 288 6.79 4.50 -12.22
N LEU A 289 5.92 5.07 -13.05
CA LEU A 289 4.67 4.45 -13.47
C LEU A 289 4.84 3.62 -14.75
N GLY A 290 6.01 3.62 -15.40
CA GLY A 290 6.30 2.76 -16.53
C GLY A 290 6.39 1.28 -16.15
N ASN A 291 6.65 0.43 -17.14
CA ASN A 291 7.02 -0.96 -16.92
C ASN A 291 8.47 -1.02 -16.42
N GLN A 292 8.72 -1.85 -15.41
CA GLN A 292 10.00 -1.96 -14.73
C GLN A 292 10.50 -3.41 -14.75
N GLN A 293 11.79 -3.60 -15.03
CA GLN A 293 12.42 -4.91 -15.10
C GLN A 293 13.47 -5.09 -14.02
N SER A 294 13.42 -6.22 -13.33
CA SER A 294 14.38 -6.64 -12.32
C SER A 294 14.67 -8.13 -12.42
N ARG A 295 15.77 -8.55 -11.79
CA ARG A 295 16.18 -9.93 -11.54
C ARG A 295 17.29 -9.92 -10.50
N TRP A 296 17.30 -10.91 -9.60
CA TRP A 296 18.45 -11.27 -8.77
C TRP A 296 19.34 -12.25 -9.55
N SER A 297 20.43 -11.88 -10.20
CA SER A 297 20.94 -10.55 -10.53
C SER A 297 21.21 -10.45 -12.03
N TYR A 298 21.22 -9.23 -12.59
CA TYR A 298 21.83 -8.98 -13.91
C TYR A 298 23.32 -8.68 -13.76
N THR A 299 24.18 -9.62 -14.15
CA THR A 299 25.63 -9.43 -14.09
C THR A 299 26.36 -10.34 -15.08
N PRO A 300 27.43 -9.89 -15.75
CA PRO A 300 28.07 -8.56 -15.67
C PRO A 300 27.31 -7.50 -16.47
N GLU A 301 27.87 -6.29 -16.66
CA GLU A 301 27.22 -5.17 -17.37
C GLU A 301 26.68 -5.54 -18.77
N SER A 302 27.28 -6.54 -19.43
CA SER A 302 26.86 -7.00 -20.75
C SER A 302 25.45 -7.60 -20.75
N GLN A 303 25.05 -8.26 -19.65
CA GLN A 303 23.69 -8.75 -19.46
C GLN A 303 22.69 -7.60 -19.32
N VAL A 304 23.02 -6.57 -18.55
CA VAL A 304 22.18 -5.37 -18.41
C VAL A 304 21.93 -4.71 -19.77
N ARG A 305 22.99 -4.58 -20.59
CA ARG A 305 22.87 -4.07 -21.96
C ARG A 305 22.05 -4.98 -22.86
N ALA A 306 22.15 -6.29 -22.70
CA ALA A 306 21.36 -7.26 -23.46
C ALA A 306 19.86 -7.14 -23.11
N VAL A 307 19.53 -6.94 -21.83
CA VAL A 307 18.15 -6.70 -21.39
C VAL A 307 17.58 -5.43 -22.02
N ALA A 308 18.32 -4.33 -21.94
CA ALA A 308 17.89 -3.05 -22.55
C ALA A 308 17.66 -3.18 -24.06
N ARG A 309 18.57 -3.86 -24.79
CA ARG A 309 18.39 -4.16 -26.21
C ARG A 309 17.17 -5.03 -26.47
N GLY A 310 16.97 -6.10 -25.69
CA GLY A 310 15.84 -7.01 -25.84
C GLY A 310 14.48 -6.29 -25.79
N PHE A 311 14.30 -5.36 -24.83
CA PHE A 311 13.10 -4.52 -24.77
C PHE A 311 12.91 -3.68 -26.04
N ARG A 312 13.95 -3.00 -26.51
CA ARG A 312 13.87 -2.10 -27.68
C ARG A 312 13.69 -2.88 -28.98
N GLU A 313 14.40 -3.98 -29.18
CA GLU A 313 14.27 -4.85 -30.37
C GLU A 313 12.90 -5.52 -30.44
N SER A 314 12.36 -5.94 -29.29
CA SER A 314 11.03 -6.55 -29.19
C SER A 314 9.89 -5.52 -29.07
N ARG A 315 10.22 -4.22 -29.08
CA ARG A 315 9.29 -3.09 -28.95
C ARG A 315 8.38 -3.15 -27.72
N VAL A 316 8.86 -3.78 -26.65
CA VAL A 316 8.16 -3.82 -25.37
C VAL A 316 8.53 -2.54 -24.60
N PRO A 317 7.57 -1.67 -24.26
CA PRO A 317 7.86 -0.47 -23.50
C PRO A 317 8.44 -0.77 -22.13
N ALA A 318 9.42 0.03 -21.69
CA ALA A 318 10.04 -0.10 -20.37
C ALA A 318 10.82 1.17 -20.00
N ASP A 319 10.74 1.54 -18.72
CA ASP A 319 11.35 2.75 -18.17
C ASP A 319 12.47 2.47 -17.16
N VAL A 320 12.47 1.30 -16.50
CA VAL A 320 13.40 1.04 -15.39
C VAL A 320 14.06 -0.33 -15.53
N ILE A 321 15.38 -0.36 -15.33
CA ILE A 321 16.15 -1.60 -15.13
C ILE A 321 16.75 -1.54 -13.72
N TYR A 322 16.49 -2.57 -12.92
CA TYR A 322 17.03 -2.71 -11.58
C TYR A 322 18.37 -3.45 -11.61
N LEU A 323 19.28 -3.05 -10.74
CA LEU A 323 20.47 -3.82 -10.37
C LEU A 323 20.32 -4.32 -8.95
N ASP A 324 20.15 -5.63 -8.82
CA ASP A 324 20.15 -6.36 -7.57
C ASP A 324 21.58 -6.51 -7.01
N ILE A 325 21.73 -7.14 -5.85
CA ILE A 325 22.83 -6.96 -4.90
C ILE A 325 24.24 -7.25 -5.46
N ASP A 326 24.31 -8.01 -6.55
CA ASP A 326 25.56 -8.39 -7.23
C ASP A 326 26.25 -7.25 -8.00
N TYR A 327 25.69 -6.04 -8.10
CA TYR A 327 26.46 -4.91 -8.64
C TYR A 327 27.57 -4.42 -7.69
N MET A 328 27.45 -4.73 -6.40
CA MET A 328 28.34 -4.23 -5.34
C MET A 328 29.61 -5.08 -5.18
N ASP A 329 30.71 -4.44 -4.76
CA ASP A 329 31.96 -5.13 -4.43
C ASP A 329 31.86 -5.87 -3.08
N GLY A 330 31.77 -7.20 -3.15
CA GLY A 330 31.64 -8.06 -1.96
C GLY A 330 30.44 -7.68 -1.09
N TYR A 331 29.35 -7.27 -1.74
CA TYR A 331 28.08 -6.82 -1.13
C TYR A 331 28.21 -5.56 -0.26
N ARG A 332 29.29 -4.78 -0.40
CA ARG A 332 29.44 -3.49 0.28
C ARG A 332 28.53 -2.45 -0.39
N VAL A 333 27.50 -1.97 0.31
CA VAL A 333 26.59 -0.92 -0.18
C VAL A 333 27.35 0.33 -0.67
N PHE A 334 26.79 1.11 -1.59
CA PHE A 334 27.47 2.31 -2.14
C PHE A 334 28.81 2.05 -2.86
N THR A 335 29.05 0.80 -3.30
CA THR A 335 30.22 0.42 -4.11
C THR A 335 29.81 -0.23 -5.42
N TRP A 336 30.78 -0.38 -6.33
CA TRP A 336 30.63 -1.11 -7.59
C TRP A 336 31.71 -2.17 -7.67
N ASP A 337 31.34 -3.39 -8.02
CA ASP A 337 32.28 -4.42 -8.41
C ASP A 337 32.84 -4.09 -9.80
N LYS A 338 34.11 -3.65 -9.84
CA LYS A 338 34.76 -3.22 -11.10
C LYS A 338 35.09 -4.37 -12.06
N SER A 339 35.02 -5.63 -11.62
CA SER A 339 35.16 -6.78 -12.52
C SER A 339 33.87 -7.05 -13.29
N ARG A 340 32.71 -6.86 -12.64
CA ARG A 340 31.38 -7.03 -13.24
C ARG A 340 30.87 -5.77 -13.94
N PHE A 341 31.20 -4.61 -13.39
CA PHE A 341 30.78 -3.27 -13.83
C PHE A 341 31.99 -2.33 -13.92
N PRO A 342 32.82 -2.47 -14.97
CA PRO A 342 34.05 -1.67 -15.10
C PRO A 342 33.77 -0.17 -15.19
N ASP A 343 32.75 0.23 -15.97
CA ASP A 343 32.34 1.63 -16.17
C ASP A 343 30.81 1.82 -15.96
N PRO A 344 30.35 1.89 -14.69
CA PRO A 344 28.93 2.05 -14.39
C PRO A 344 28.36 3.39 -14.86
N VAL A 345 29.17 4.46 -14.89
CA VAL A 345 28.74 5.79 -15.36
C VAL A 345 28.39 5.72 -16.84
N LYS A 346 29.28 5.12 -17.66
CA LYS A 346 29.00 4.91 -19.08
C LYS A 346 27.80 4.00 -19.31
N LEU A 347 27.69 2.89 -18.56
CA LEU A 347 26.53 2.00 -18.64
C LEU A 347 25.22 2.76 -18.40
N ILE A 348 25.12 3.48 -17.28
CA ILE A 348 23.90 4.21 -16.90
C ILE A 348 23.60 5.32 -17.92
N SER A 349 24.61 6.03 -18.41
CA SER A 349 24.43 7.05 -19.45
C SER A 349 23.94 6.47 -20.78
N ASP A 350 24.44 5.31 -21.19
CA ASP A 350 23.99 4.62 -22.41
C ASP A 350 22.53 4.16 -22.25
N LEU A 351 22.19 3.55 -21.11
CA LEU A 351 20.82 3.13 -20.79
C LEU A 351 19.85 4.34 -20.77
N ARG A 352 20.29 5.48 -20.22
CA ARG A 352 19.50 6.72 -20.21
C ARG A 352 19.21 7.24 -21.62
N ARG A 353 20.17 7.15 -22.55
CA ARG A 353 19.97 7.53 -23.96
C ARG A 353 18.92 6.65 -24.63
N ASP A 354 18.84 5.38 -24.22
CA ASP A 354 17.83 4.44 -24.69
C ASP A 354 16.50 4.55 -23.91
N GLY A 355 16.37 5.54 -23.01
CA GLY A 355 15.13 5.84 -22.28
C GLY A 355 14.96 5.11 -20.95
N PHE A 356 15.99 4.40 -20.46
CA PHE A 356 15.94 3.68 -19.19
C PHE A 356 16.49 4.51 -18.02
N ARG A 357 15.86 4.34 -16.85
CA ARG A 357 16.36 4.71 -15.53
C ARG A 357 16.96 3.48 -14.88
N VAL A 358 18.03 3.68 -14.10
CA VAL A 358 18.64 2.61 -13.31
C VAL A 358 18.29 2.81 -11.85
N VAL A 359 17.73 1.77 -11.24
CA VAL A 359 17.47 1.70 -9.80
C VAL A 359 18.38 0.63 -9.22
N VAL A 360 18.99 0.88 -8.07
CA VAL A 360 19.91 -0.08 -7.44
C VAL A 360 19.44 -0.45 -6.04
N ILE A 361 19.65 -1.69 -5.65
CA ILE A 361 19.36 -2.16 -4.28
C ILE A 361 20.39 -1.59 -3.28
N ILE A 362 19.95 -1.36 -2.04
CA ILE A 362 20.76 -0.96 -0.88
C ILE A 362 20.17 -1.66 0.36
N ASP A 363 20.99 -2.47 1.03
CA ASP A 363 20.60 -3.17 2.26
C ASP A 363 21.00 -2.37 3.52
N PRO A 364 20.39 -2.66 4.69
CA PRO A 364 20.75 -1.99 5.95
C PRO A 364 22.09 -2.48 6.53
N GLY A 365 22.61 -3.62 6.09
CA GLY A 365 23.84 -4.20 6.62
C GLY A 365 25.11 -3.54 6.07
N ILE A 366 25.83 -2.81 6.92
CA ILE A 366 27.15 -2.25 6.59
C ILE A 366 28.21 -3.28 6.98
N LYS A 367 28.91 -3.84 5.98
CA LYS A 367 29.99 -4.82 6.22
C LYS A 367 30.98 -4.30 7.27
N SER A 368 31.22 -5.09 8.32
CA SER A 368 32.16 -4.78 9.39
C SER A 368 33.59 -5.02 8.93
N ASP A 369 34.12 -4.10 8.12
CA ASP A 369 35.46 -4.15 7.54
C ASP A 369 36.20 -2.84 7.89
N PRO A 370 37.29 -2.90 8.68
CA PRO A 370 38.00 -1.70 9.11
C PRO A 370 38.65 -0.92 7.98
N ASN A 371 38.74 -1.47 6.76
CA ASN A 371 39.24 -0.77 5.57
C ASN A 371 38.11 -0.20 4.69
N TYR A 372 36.85 -0.41 5.08
CA TYR A 372 35.70 0.04 4.30
C TYR A 372 35.18 1.40 4.81
N TYR A 373 35.23 2.41 3.94
CA TYR A 373 34.98 3.81 4.31
C TYR A 373 33.62 4.06 4.97
N VAL A 374 32.54 3.38 4.55
CA VAL A 374 31.21 3.56 5.14
C VAL A 374 31.20 3.01 6.57
N TYR A 375 31.85 1.87 6.80
CA TYR A 375 31.99 1.34 8.15
C TYR A 375 32.80 2.28 9.05
N GLN A 376 33.95 2.75 8.57
CA GLN A 376 34.78 3.73 9.30
C GLN A 376 33.99 5.00 9.68
N GLN A 377 33.22 5.56 8.75
CA GLN A 377 32.37 6.74 9.01
C GLN A 377 31.28 6.43 10.03
N GLY A 378 30.59 5.29 9.89
CA GLY A 378 29.55 4.85 10.81
C GLY A 378 30.08 4.66 12.23
N GLN A 379 31.27 4.08 12.38
CA GLN A 379 31.93 3.92 13.68
C GLN A 379 32.36 5.26 14.27
N ALA A 380 33.03 6.10 13.49
CA ALA A 380 33.50 7.42 13.93
C ALA A 380 32.35 8.34 14.35
N GLY A 381 31.21 8.26 13.65
CA GLY A 381 30.00 9.01 13.97
C GLY A 381 29.10 8.37 15.04
N GLY A 382 29.40 7.14 15.47
CA GLY A 382 28.57 6.40 16.43
C GLY A 382 27.17 6.09 15.90
N HIS A 383 27.03 5.84 14.60
CA HIS A 383 25.75 5.74 13.90
C HIS A 383 25.08 4.36 13.96
N PHE A 384 25.71 3.36 14.60
CA PHE A 384 25.20 1.98 14.61
C PHE A 384 24.34 1.66 15.83
N VAL A 385 23.36 0.78 15.62
CA VAL A 385 22.54 0.16 16.67
C VAL A 385 23.47 -0.53 17.67
N LYS A 386 23.08 -0.52 18.95
CA LYS A 386 23.88 -1.10 20.02
C LYS A 386 23.21 -2.32 20.65
N THR A 387 24.01 -3.25 21.16
CA THR A 387 23.54 -4.34 22.03
C THR A 387 23.10 -3.80 23.41
N SER A 388 22.50 -4.67 24.22
CA SER A 388 22.06 -4.32 25.57
C SER A 388 23.20 -3.90 26.52
N ASP A 389 24.43 -4.40 26.31
CA ASP A 389 25.66 -4.01 27.02
C ASP A 389 26.36 -2.78 26.41
N GLY A 390 25.78 -2.17 25.36
CA GLY A 390 26.24 -0.91 24.79
C GLY A 390 27.32 -1.03 23.71
N LYS A 391 27.67 -2.25 23.27
CA LYS A 391 28.57 -2.50 22.14
C LYS A 391 27.83 -2.31 20.82
N GLU A 392 28.58 -2.20 19.73
CA GLU A 392 28.02 -2.22 18.37
C GLU A 392 27.26 -3.54 18.14
N LEU A 393 26.01 -3.45 17.66
CA LEU A 393 25.25 -4.62 17.24
C LEU A 393 25.86 -5.16 15.95
N SER A 394 26.18 -6.46 15.96
CA SER A 394 26.71 -7.15 14.80
C SER A 394 25.94 -8.43 14.50
N ALA A 395 25.61 -8.65 13.23
CA ALA A 395 24.93 -9.85 12.75
C ALA A 395 25.32 -10.15 11.30
N SER A 396 25.15 -11.42 10.89
CA SER A 396 25.51 -11.87 9.54
C SER A 396 24.37 -11.65 8.55
N VAL A 397 24.71 -11.08 7.39
CA VAL A 397 23.88 -10.99 6.19
C VAL A 397 24.76 -11.21 4.95
N TRP A 398 24.34 -10.77 3.75
CA TRP A 398 25.06 -11.00 2.47
C TRP A 398 26.57 -10.69 2.49
N PRO A 399 27.07 -9.57 3.05
CA PRO A 399 28.49 -9.24 3.06
C PRO A 399 29.31 -10.05 4.10
N GLY A 400 28.65 -10.95 4.85
CA GLY A 400 29.16 -11.55 6.07
C GLY A 400 28.73 -10.74 7.29
N LEU A 401 29.64 -10.58 8.24
CA LEU A 401 29.39 -9.85 9.49
C LEU A 401 29.19 -8.34 9.20
N CYS A 402 28.09 -7.77 9.69
CA CYS A 402 27.70 -6.39 9.45
C CYS A 402 27.34 -5.65 10.74
N ALA A 403 27.48 -4.33 10.71
CA ALA A 403 26.86 -3.38 11.62
C ALA A 403 25.65 -2.72 10.95
N PHE A 404 24.72 -2.21 11.75
CA PHE A 404 23.43 -1.72 11.28
C PHE A 404 23.21 -0.27 11.70
N PRO A 405 22.98 0.68 10.76
CA PRO A 405 22.69 2.05 11.10
C PRO A 405 21.45 2.14 12.00
N ASP A 406 21.51 2.95 13.06
CA ASP A 406 20.35 3.22 13.88
C ASP A 406 19.48 4.27 13.21
N PHE A 407 18.59 3.84 12.29
CA PHE A 407 17.70 4.76 11.58
C PHE A 407 16.71 5.51 12.48
N THR A 408 16.63 5.18 13.77
CA THR A 408 15.88 5.98 14.75
C THR A 408 16.65 7.21 15.25
N ASP A 409 17.96 7.29 14.99
CA ASP A 409 18.77 8.48 15.24
C ASP A 409 18.73 9.42 14.01
N PRO A 410 18.23 10.67 14.16
CA PRO A 410 18.31 11.68 13.11
C PRO A 410 19.73 11.85 12.51
N LYS A 411 20.79 11.76 13.32
CA LYS A 411 22.17 11.92 12.83
C LYS A 411 22.59 10.76 11.94
N ALA A 412 22.23 9.53 12.30
CA ALA A 412 22.49 8.36 11.47
C ALA A 412 21.69 8.42 10.16
N ARG A 413 20.45 8.91 10.19
CA ARG A 413 19.66 9.13 8.97
C ARG A 413 20.29 10.19 8.06
N ASP A 414 20.73 11.32 8.59
CA ASP A 414 21.40 12.37 7.81
C ASP A 414 22.71 11.87 7.19
N TRP A 415 23.51 11.12 7.96
CA TRP A 415 24.73 10.48 7.47
C TRP A 415 24.42 9.49 6.34
N PHE A 416 23.52 8.53 6.59
CA PHE A 416 23.15 7.52 5.59
C PHE A 416 22.59 8.15 4.32
N GLY A 417 21.71 9.16 4.47
CA GLY A 417 21.15 9.94 3.37
C GLY A 417 22.22 10.66 2.53
N SER A 418 23.36 11.03 3.11
CA SER A 418 24.47 11.67 2.38
C SER A 418 25.28 10.70 1.52
N LEU A 419 25.28 9.40 1.84
CA LEU A 419 26.07 8.38 1.12
C LEU A 419 25.56 8.18 -0.32
N PHE A 420 24.30 8.50 -0.58
CA PHE A 420 23.68 8.40 -1.90
C PHE A 420 24.25 9.38 -2.94
N GLN A 421 24.98 10.43 -2.53
CA GLN A 421 25.54 11.44 -3.43
C GLN A 421 26.34 10.81 -4.56
N LYS A 422 27.22 9.85 -4.23
CA LYS A 422 28.07 9.18 -5.21
C LYS A 422 27.26 8.47 -6.29
N ASN A 423 26.26 7.67 -5.91
CA ASN A 423 25.44 6.94 -6.87
C ASN A 423 24.58 7.88 -7.72
N LEU A 424 24.10 8.98 -7.14
CA LEU A 424 23.36 10.02 -7.87
C LEU A 424 24.25 10.72 -8.91
N ASP A 425 25.50 11.03 -8.57
CA ASP A 425 26.48 11.64 -9.48
C ASP A 425 26.84 10.69 -10.64
N GLU A 426 26.90 9.38 -10.36
CA GLU A 426 27.09 8.32 -11.37
C GLU A 426 25.84 8.11 -12.26
N GLY A 427 24.70 8.70 -11.89
CA GLY A 427 23.47 8.74 -12.67
C GLY A 427 22.37 7.78 -12.24
N VAL A 428 22.50 7.07 -11.12
CA VAL A 428 21.41 6.26 -10.55
C VAL A 428 20.19 7.14 -10.29
N ALA A 429 18.99 6.63 -10.61
CA ALA A 429 17.75 7.42 -10.60
C ALA A 429 16.86 7.17 -9.37
N GLY A 430 17.04 6.03 -8.69
CA GLY A 430 16.25 5.65 -7.52
C GLY A 430 16.87 4.47 -6.80
N PHE A 431 16.31 4.12 -5.64
CA PHE A 431 16.92 3.14 -4.74
C PHE A 431 15.88 2.17 -4.20
N TRP A 432 16.28 0.91 -4.08
CA TRP A 432 15.48 -0.17 -3.52
C TRP A 432 16.08 -0.57 -2.17
N THR A 433 15.35 -0.37 -1.08
CA THR A 433 15.77 -0.75 0.28
C THR A 433 15.18 -2.10 0.66
N ASP A 434 16.04 -3.11 0.79
CA ASP A 434 15.65 -4.49 1.06
C ASP A 434 16.17 -5.00 2.43
N MET A 435 15.70 -6.17 2.87
CA MET A 435 16.12 -6.82 4.13
C MET A 435 15.90 -5.98 5.39
N ASN A 436 15.01 -4.98 5.31
CA ASN A 436 14.88 -3.90 6.29
C ASN A 436 13.74 -4.10 7.29
N GLU A 437 13.23 -5.32 7.45
CA GLU A 437 12.31 -5.70 8.53
C GLU A 437 12.80 -5.36 9.94
N PRO A 438 14.08 -5.57 10.36
CA PRO A 438 15.27 -6.07 9.64
C PRO A 438 15.47 -7.60 9.68
N GLY A 439 15.81 -8.18 8.53
CA GLY A 439 16.18 -9.59 8.38
C GLY A 439 17.67 -9.85 8.65
N VAL A 440 18.00 -10.91 9.38
CA VAL A 440 19.38 -11.39 9.57
C VAL A 440 19.49 -12.90 9.37
N PHE A 441 20.67 -13.38 9.00
CA PHE A 441 20.91 -14.81 8.82
C PHE A 441 21.17 -15.51 10.16
N LEU A 442 20.63 -16.72 10.28
CA LEU A 442 20.97 -17.62 11.38
C LEU A 442 22.44 -18.04 11.27
N SER A 443 23.11 -18.21 12.41
CA SER A 443 24.46 -18.76 12.39
C SER A 443 24.44 -20.18 11.83
N ALA A 444 25.51 -20.59 11.15
CA ALA A 444 25.64 -21.95 10.62
C ALA A 444 25.54 -23.04 11.71
N GLU A 445 25.83 -22.68 12.96
CA GLU A 445 25.76 -23.53 14.15
C GLU A 445 24.38 -23.57 14.80
N THR A 446 23.46 -22.66 14.42
CA THR A 446 22.09 -22.68 14.93
C THR A 446 21.40 -23.93 14.37
N PRO A 447 20.92 -24.86 15.22
CA PRO A 447 20.09 -25.97 14.75
C PRO A 447 18.96 -25.37 13.91
N LYS A 448 18.67 -25.90 12.72
CA LYS A 448 17.62 -25.35 11.84
C LYS A 448 16.26 -25.94 12.23
N PRO A 449 15.44 -25.31 13.11
CA PRO A 449 14.03 -25.64 13.11
C PRO A 449 13.42 -25.13 11.80
N ASP A 450 12.61 -25.96 11.17
CA ASP A 450 11.84 -25.59 9.98
C ASP A 450 10.62 -24.76 10.41
N ILE A 451 10.85 -23.54 10.90
CA ILE A 451 9.81 -22.58 11.28
C ILE A 451 10.00 -21.28 10.51
N TYR A 452 8.92 -20.78 9.89
CA TYR A 452 8.93 -19.53 9.12
C TYR A 452 9.44 -18.34 9.97
N HIS A 453 8.96 -18.19 11.21
CA HIS A 453 9.21 -17.02 12.05
C HIS A 453 10.19 -17.32 13.20
N HIS A 454 11.46 -17.60 12.86
CA HIS A 454 12.49 -17.82 13.88
C HIS A 454 12.87 -16.49 14.57
N PRO A 455 12.85 -16.39 15.91
CA PRO A 455 13.09 -15.12 16.62
C PRO A 455 14.51 -14.57 16.44
N MET A 456 15.49 -15.41 16.06
CA MET A 456 16.87 -14.97 15.76
C MET A 456 17.07 -14.52 14.30
N LYS A 457 16.02 -14.47 13.47
CA LYS A 457 16.07 -13.88 12.12
C LYS A 457 15.86 -12.36 12.09
N THR A 458 15.91 -11.72 13.25
CA THR A 458 15.91 -10.26 13.41
C THR A 458 16.80 -9.86 14.59
N PHE A 459 16.92 -8.56 14.89
CA PHE A 459 17.75 -8.11 16.01
C PHE A 459 17.18 -8.56 17.35
N PRO A 460 18.03 -8.78 18.38
CA PRO A 460 17.55 -9.02 19.74
C PRO A 460 16.61 -7.89 20.18
N VAL A 461 15.47 -8.24 20.77
CA VAL A 461 14.46 -7.26 21.25
C VAL A 461 15.02 -6.25 22.27
N SER A 462 16.15 -6.57 22.90
CA SER A 462 16.89 -5.74 23.86
C SER A 462 17.96 -4.83 23.23
N ALA A 463 18.21 -4.92 21.92
CA ALA A 463 19.12 -4.01 21.23
C ALA A 463 18.62 -2.56 21.39
N ARG A 464 19.54 -1.62 21.60
CA ARG A 464 19.28 -0.23 21.97
C ARG A 464 19.26 0.66 20.74
N HIS A 465 18.29 1.57 20.74
CA HIS A 465 18.03 2.55 19.70
C HIS A 465 17.90 3.95 20.31
N ALA A 466 18.26 4.99 19.55
CA ALA A 466 18.15 6.40 19.94
C ALA A 466 16.71 6.93 19.98
N GLY A 467 15.83 6.42 19.13
CA GLY A 467 14.38 6.60 19.21
C GLY A 467 13.86 8.02 18.99
N ASP A 468 14.45 8.79 18.07
CA ASP A 468 14.05 10.18 17.76
C ASP A 468 13.90 11.06 19.02
N GLY A 469 14.86 10.92 19.95
CA GLY A 469 14.92 11.62 21.23
C GLY A 469 14.34 10.86 22.43
N GLU A 470 13.84 9.64 22.22
CA GLU A 470 13.33 8.77 23.27
C GLU A 470 14.01 7.41 23.19
N ALA A 471 15.19 7.28 23.80
CA ALA A 471 15.95 6.04 23.74
C ALA A 471 15.13 4.84 24.23
N GLY A 472 15.27 3.71 23.54
CA GLY A 472 14.50 2.51 23.84
C GLY A 472 15.11 1.29 23.19
N THR A 473 14.36 0.20 23.16
CA THR A 473 14.86 -1.08 22.64
C THR A 473 14.23 -1.43 21.30
N HIS A 474 14.79 -2.44 20.64
CA HIS A 474 14.30 -2.95 19.37
C HIS A 474 12.86 -3.45 19.48
N ALA A 475 12.42 -3.97 20.63
CA ALA A 475 11.01 -4.28 20.88
C ALA A 475 10.05 -3.11 20.59
N ARG A 476 10.49 -1.85 20.77
CA ARG A 476 9.71 -0.65 20.46
C ARG A 476 9.90 -0.16 19.02
N TYR A 477 11.09 -0.36 18.45
CA TYR A 477 11.48 0.27 17.18
C TYR A 477 11.56 -0.66 15.98
N HIS A 478 11.39 -1.97 16.18
CA HIS A 478 11.45 -2.98 15.13
C HIS A 478 10.56 -2.62 13.92
N ASN A 479 9.26 -2.40 14.14
CA ASN A 479 8.33 -2.12 13.05
C ASN A 479 8.59 -0.81 12.30
N VAL A 480 9.31 0.15 12.90
CA VAL A 480 9.65 1.42 12.24
C VAL A 480 11.05 1.41 11.61
N TYR A 481 11.88 0.39 11.85
CA TYR A 481 13.25 0.34 11.34
C TYR A 481 13.30 0.48 9.81
N GLY A 482 12.54 -0.36 9.09
CA GLY A 482 12.46 -0.32 7.63
C GLY A 482 11.90 0.99 7.08
N MET A 483 10.81 1.49 7.68
CA MET A 483 10.26 2.81 7.31
C MET A 483 11.29 3.93 7.50
N GLN A 484 12.11 3.87 8.55
CA GLN A 484 13.09 4.90 8.84
C GLN A 484 14.33 4.80 7.93
N MET A 485 14.66 3.62 7.41
CA MET A 485 15.61 3.46 6.31
C MET A 485 15.06 4.04 4.99
N ALA A 486 13.79 3.79 4.68
CA ALA A 486 13.14 4.39 3.52
C ALA A 486 13.08 5.93 3.65
N ARG A 487 12.80 6.43 4.86
CA ARG A 487 12.82 7.86 5.20
C ARG A 487 14.21 8.49 5.04
N SER A 488 15.27 7.87 5.58
CA SER A 488 16.64 8.39 5.46
C SER A 488 17.07 8.48 4.00
N THR A 489 16.70 7.47 3.21
CA THR A 489 16.89 7.46 1.75
C THR A 489 16.11 8.61 1.12
N PHE A 490 14.79 8.69 1.31
CA PHE A 490 13.95 9.73 0.70
C PHE A 490 14.38 11.16 1.05
N GLU A 491 14.62 11.44 2.33
CA GLU A 491 15.06 12.76 2.82
C GLU A 491 16.47 13.10 2.30
N GLY A 492 17.38 12.11 2.25
CA GLY A 492 18.70 12.23 1.64
C GLY A 492 18.61 12.60 0.16
N LEU A 493 17.86 11.84 -0.64
CA LEU A 493 17.66 12.12 -2.07
C LEU A 493 17.08 13.51 -2.30
N LYS A 494 16.08 13.92 -1.51
CA LYS A 494 15.46 15.24 -1.60
C LYS A 494 16.45 16.36 -1.28
N LYS A 495 17.37 16.15 -0.34
CA LYS A 495 18.43 17.12 0.00
C LYS A 495 19.48 17.22 -1.11
N LEU A 496 19.88 16.08 -1.69
CA LEU A 496 20.92 16.01 -2.72
C LEU A 496 20.41 16.43 -4.12
N ARG A 497 19.11 16.23 -4.40
CA ARG A 497 18.45 16.55 -5.67
C ARG A 497 17.11 17.26 -5.43
N PRO A 498 17.11 18.51 -4.95
CA PRO A 498 15.89 19.23 -4.55
C PRO A 498 14.89 19.45 -5.69
N ASP A 499 15.35 19.40 -6.94
CA ASP A 499 14.52 19.60 -8.13
C ASP A 499 13.96 18.31 -8.74
N ALA A 500 14.23 17.14 -8.15
CA ALA A 500 13.74 15.83 -8.61
C ALA A 500 12.88 15.15 -7.54
N ARG A 501 11.87 14.40 -7.96
CA ARG A 501 11.04 13.60 -7.04
C ARG A 501 11.81 12.32 -6.68
N PRO A 502 12.07 12.03 -5.40
CA PRO A 502 12.73 10.80 -5.02
C PRO A 502 11.89 9.57 -5.42
N PHE A 503 12.56 8.52 -5.88
CA PHE A 503 11.99 7.19 -6.01
C PHE A 503 12.71 6.23 -5.06
N VAL A 504 11.95 5.71 -4.10
CA VAL A 504 12.38 4.69 -3.13
C VAL A 504 11.39 3.54 -3.21
N LEU A 505 11.88 2.31 -3.22
CA LEU A 505 11.10 1.09 -3.12
C LEU A 505 11.52 0.35 -1.85
N THR A 506 10.58 -0.01 -0.96
CA THR A 506 10.88 -0.65 0.34
C THR A 506 10.06 -1.92 0.56
N ARG A 507 10.65 -2.92 1.23
CA ARG A 507 9.96 -4.15 1.62
C ARG A 507 9.17 -3.92 2.89
N ALA A 508 9.87 -3.47 3.93
CA ALA A 508 9.31 -3.26 5.25
C ALA A 508 8.86 -1.83 5.47
N GLY A 509 7.82 -1.67 6.28
CA GLY A 509 7.20 -0.38 6.58
C GLY A 509 6.31 -0.40 7.81
N TYR A 510 5.98 0.81 8.28
CA TYR A 510 4.97 1.10 9.30
C TYR A 510 3.90 2.03 8.72
N ALA A 511 2.80 2.25 9.44
CA ALA A 511 1.86 3.31 9.08
C ALA A 511 2.60 4.65 8.87
N GLY A 512 2.36 5.32 7.72
CA GLY A 512 3.07 6.54 7.32
C GLY A 512 4.19 6.34 6.28
N VAL A 513 4.56 5.08 5.96
CA VAL A 513 5.60 4.75 4.97
C VAL A 513 5.32 5.33 3.58
N GLN A 514 4.05 5.54 3.22
CA GLN A 514 3.63 6.11 1.94
C GLN A 514 4.24 7.49 1.65
N ARG A 515 4.64 8.23 2.69
CA ARG A 515 5.31 9.53 2.53
C ARG A 515 6.69 9.42 1.88
N TYR A 516 7.31 8.24 1.96
CA TYR A 516 8.71 8.06 1.65
C TYR A 516 8.98 7.01 0.57
N SER A 517 8.05 6.10 0.29
CA SER A 517 8.38 4.93 -0.55
C SER A 517 7.19 4.32 -1.29
N ALA A 518 7.49 3.76 -2.46
CA ALA A 518 6.74 2.66 -3.06
C ALA A 518 6.94 1.37 -2.25
N ILE A 519 6.02 0.42 -2.40
CA ILE A 519 6.07 -0.89 -1.73
C ILE A 519 5.88 -2.02 -2.74
N TRP A 520 6.64 -3.10 -2.58
CA TRP A 520 6.33 -4.39 -3.20
C TRP A 520 6.06 -5.46 -2.15
N THR A 521 5.31 -6.49 -2.52
CA THR A 521 4.84 -7.53 -1.58
C THR A 521 5.86 -8.62 -1.24
N GLY A 522 7.16 -8.32 -1.35
CA GLY A 522 8.23 -9.30 -1.06
C GLY A 522 8.23 -10.55 -1.94
N ASP A 523 8.85 -11.60 -1.40
CA ASP A 523 9.32 -12.78 -2.11
C ASP A 523 8.19 -13.79 -2.37
N ASN A 524 7.35 -13.49 -3.35
CA ASN A 524 6.23 -14.33 -3.79
C ASN A 524 6.70 -15.53 -4.65
N VAL A 525 5.81 -16.52 -4.84
CA VAL A 525 6.10 -17.75 -5.61
C VAL A 525 5.44 -17.67 -6.99
N ALA A 526 6.09 -18.21 -8.01
CA ALA A 526 5.57 -18.36 -9.37
C ALA A 526 4.43 -19.41 -9.42
N SER A 527 3.26 -19.06 -8.88
CA SER A 527 2.07 -19.92 -8.83
C SER A 527 0.76 -19.15 -9.06
N TRP A 528 -0.27 -19.86 -9.54
CA TRP A 528 -1.62 -19.31 -9.68
C TRP A 528 -2.21 -18.84 -8.35
N ASP A 529 -1.87 -19.50 -7.24
CA ASP A 529 -2.30 -19.10 -5.90
C ASP A 529 -1.73 -17.74 -5.50
N HIS A 530 -0.46 -17.47 -5.80
CA HIS A 530 0.17 -16.17 -5.53
C HIS A 530 -0.29 -15.08 -6.49
N LEU A 531 -0.55 -15.40 -7.75
CA LEU A 531 -1.25 -14.48 -8.65
C LEU A 531 -2.60 -14.07 -8.05
N ARG A 532 -3.43 -15.04 -7.64
CA ARG A 532 -4.72 -14.77 -6.98
C ARG A 532 -4.58 -14.00 -5.67
N LEU A 533 -3.57 -14.32 -4.86
CA LEU A 533 -3.31 -13.67 -3.57
C LEU A 533 -2.82 -12.22 -3.71
N SER A 534 -2.12 -11.90 -4.80
CA SER A 534 -1.59 -10.54 -5.01
C SER A 534 -2.69 -9.46 -5.06
N ILE A 535 -3.87 -9.78 -5.60
CA ILE A 535 -4.98 -8.83 -5.73
C ILE A 535 -5.46 -8.34 -4.35
N PRO A 536 -5.94 -9.20 -3.43
CA PRO A 536 -6.40 -8.76 -2.12
C PRO A 536 -5.29 -8.15 -1.25
N MET A 537 -4.02 -8.59 -1.40
CA MET A 537 -2.89 -7.97 -0.72
C MET A 537 -2.71 -6.50 -1.14
N LEU A 538 -2.72 -6.24 -2.46
CA LEU A 538 -2.59 -4.88 -2.98
C LEU A 538 -3.81 -4.02 -2.62
N LEU A 539 -5.02 -4.57 -2.67
CA LEU A 539 -6.22 -3.81 -2.27
C LEU A 539 -6.17 -3.39 -0.80
N ASN A 540 -5.76 -4.28 0.11
CA ASN A 540 -5.62 -3.98 1.54
C ASN A 540 -4.51 -2.96 1.81
N LEU A 541 -3.38 -3.04 1.11
CA LEU A 541 -2.34 -2.01 1.15
C LEU A 541 -2.84 -0.64 0.67
N GLY A 542 -3.59 -0.62 -0.43
CA GLY A 542 -4.14 0.61 -1.01
C GLY A 542 -5.09 1.33 -0.06
N VAL A 543 -6.02 0.59 0.55
CA VAL A 543 -6.94 1.15 1.57
C VAL A 543 -6.30 1.37 2.93
N SER A 544 -5.02 0.98 3.09
CA SER A 544 -4.15 1.36 4.22
C SER A 544 -3.32 2.62 3.95
N GLY A 545 -3.61 3.35 2.86
CA GLY A 545 -3.03 4.66 2.54
C GLY A 545 -1.81 4.63 1.62
N VAL A 546 -1.35 3.45 1.18
CA VAL A 546 -0.17 3.31 0.31
C VAL A 546 -0.61 3.25 -1.16
N ALA A 547 -0.39 4.33 -1.93
CA ALA A 547 -0.88 4.38 -3.31
C ALA A 547 0.03 3.69 -4.32
N LEU A 548 1.35 3.71 -4.13
CA LEU A 548 2.33 3.16 -5.08
C LEU A 548 2.77 1.76 -4.65
N ILE A 549 1.98 0.77 -5.04
CA ILE A 549 2.10 -0.64 -4.61
C ILE A 549 2.05 -1.61 -5.79
N GLY A 550 2.77 -2.73 -5.68
CA GLY A 550 2.74 -3.82 -6.67
C GLY A 550 3.35 -5.11 -6.13
N SER A 551 3.36 -6.16 -6.94
CA SER A 551 3.98 -7.45 -6.61
C SER A 551 5.02 -7.81 -7.68
N ASP A 552 5.85 -8.81 -7.41
CA ASP A 552 6.79 -9.33 -8.41
C ASP A 552 6.03 -10.17 -9.44
N VAL A 553 5.88 -9.61 -10.64
CA VAL A 553 5.13 -10.22 -11.74
C VAL A 553 5.88 -11.44 -12.27
N GLY A 554 5.19 -12.58 -12.29
CA GLY A 554 5.77 -13.88 -12.64
C GLY A 554 6.21 -14.69 -11.42
N GLY A 555 6.23 -14.08 -10.22
CA GLY A 555 6.75 -14.68 -9.00
C GLY A 555 8.25 -14.49 -8.85
N PHE A 556 8.72 -14.21 -7.63
CA PHE A 556 10.13 -14.16 -7.29
C PHE A 556 10.75 -15.55 -7.36
N SER A 557 10.18 -16.52 -6.63
CA SER A 557 10.69 -17.88 -6.61
C SER A 557 10.03 -18.80 -7.63
N GLY A 558 10.81 -19.68 -8.24
CA GLY A 558 10.36 -20.66 -9.20
C GLY A 558 10.23 -20.10 -10.62
N ASN A 559 9.52 -20.85 -11.47
CA ASN A 559 9.39 -20.53 -12.89
C ASN A 559 7.92 -20.61 -13.30
N PRO A 560 7.32 -19.50 -13.79
CA PRO A 560 5.96 -19.55 -14.28
C PRO A 560 5.88 -20.27 -15.63
N SER A 561 4.75 -20.93 -15.89
CA SER A 561 4.41 -21.30 -17.26
C SER A 561 4.20 -20.03 -18.11
N PRO A 562 4.33 -20.10 -19.46
CA PRO A 562 4.05 -18.95 -20.32
C PRO A 562 2.65 -18.37 -20.09
N GLU A 563 1.63 -19.23 -19.89
CA GLU A 563 0.27 -18.78 -19.57
C GLU A 563 0.21 -18.07 -18.22
N LEU A 564 0.81 -18.63 -17.17
CA LEU A 564 0.83 -18.01 -15.84
C LEU A 564 1.50 -16.63 -15.89
N TYR A 565 2.66 -16.51 -16.53
CA TYR A 565 3.34 -15.22 -16.67
C TYR A 565 2.46 -14.21 -17.41
N THR A 566 1.89 -14.60 -18.56
CA THR A 566 1.03 -13.72 -19.35
C THR A 566 -0.20 -13.27 -18.57
N ARG A 567 -0.88 -14.17 -17.85
CA ARG A 567 -2.04 -13.81 -17.01
C ARG A 567 -1.65 -12.94 -15.83
N TRP A 568 -0.47 -13.16 -15.24
CA TRP A 568 0.04 -12.32 -14.17
C TRP A 568 0.34 -10.90 -14.67
N LEU A 569 1.01 -10.77 -15.81
CA LEU A 569 1.29 -9.49 -16.43
C LEU A 569 0.00 -8.76 -16.80
N GLN A 570 -1.02 -9.46 -17.30
CA GLN A 570 -2.36 -8.90 -17.52
C GLN A 570 -3.00 -8.39 -16.21
N ALA A 571 -2.94 -9.18 -15.15
CA ALA A 571 -3.48 -8.79 -13.84
C ALA A 571 -2.77 -7.57 -13.24
N ALA A 572 -1.46 -7.43 -13.50
CA ALA A 572 -0.61 -6.36 -12.99
C ALA A 572 -0.52 -5.14 -13.92
N ALA A 573 -0.96 -5.23 -15.18
CA ALA A 573 -0.75 -4.18 -16.18
C ALA A 573 -1.19 -2.78 -15.70
N LEU A 574 -2.29 -2.73 -14.93
CA LEU A 574 -2.86 -1.48 -14.39
C LEU A 574 -2.75 -1.36 -12.86
N THR A 575 -1.91 -2.17 -12.20
CA THR A 575 -1.57 -1.93 -10.79
C THR A 575 -0.73 -0.66 -10.65
N PRO A 576 -0.72 0.01 -9.49
CA PRO A 576 -0.04 1.29 -9.35
C PRO A 576 1.47 1.22 -9.64
N PHE A 577 2.12 0.12 -9.26
CA PHE A 577 3.51 -0.23 -9.58
C PHE A 577 3.54 -1.54 -10.38
N LEU A 578 4.30 -1.58 -11.48
CA LEU A 578 4.47 -2.75 -12.36
C LEU A 578 5.96 -3.10 -12.47
N ARG A 579 6.36 -4.21 -11.83
CA ARG A 579 7.72 -4.75 -11.91
C ARG A 579 7.69 -6.26 -12.14
N SER A 580 8.40 -6.72 -13.15
CA SER A 580 8.80 -8.13 -13.26
C SER A 580 10.11 -8.34 -12.52
N HIS A 581 10.17 -9.39 -11.70
CA HIS A 581 11.34 -9.73 -10.90
C HIS A 581 11.39 -11.25 -10.69
N SER A 582 12.58 -11.79 -10.46
CA SER A 582 12.82 -13.22 -10.30
C SER A 582 14.10 -13.46 -9.49
N GLU A 583 14.16 -14.63 -8.85
CA GLU A 583 15.32 -15.10 -8.12
C GLU A 583 16.49 -15.52 -9.03
N ASN A 584 17.64 -15.75 -8.43
CA ASN A 584 18.79 -16.29 -9.15
C ASN A 584 18.55 -17.76 -9.54
N GLY A 585 19.01 -18.14 -10.73
CA GLY A 585 18.82 -19.49 -11.26
C GLY A 585 17.45 -19.77 -11.90
N SER A 586 16.49 -18.83 -11.85
CA SER A 586 15.23 -18.94 -12.57
C SER A 586 15.42 -18.76 -14.10
N ASN A 587 14.36 -19.06 -14.86
CA ASN A 587 14.21 -18.63 -16.24
C ASN A 587 14.07 -17.10 -16.30
N PRO A 588 14.40 -16.48 -17.44
CA PRO A 588 14.23 -15.04 -17.61
C PRO A 588 12.74 -14.63 -17.52
N HIS A 589 12.44 -13.61 -16.71
CA HIS A 589 11.09 -13.06 -16.48
C HIS A 589 10.85 -11.75 -17.26
N GLU A 590 11.66 -11.44 -18.26
CA GLU A 590 11.40 -10.33 -19.17
C GLU A 590 10.19 -10.65 -20.06
N PRO A 591 9.28 -9.70 -20.31
CA PRO A 591 8.05 -9.97 -21.06
C PRO A 591 8.26 -10.52 -22.49
N TYR A 592 9.44 -10.27 -23.07
CA TYR A 592 9.85 -10.73 -24.40
C TYR A 592 10.62 -12.07 -24.40
N ALA A 593 10.90 -12.66 -23.24
CA ALA A 593 11.69 -13.89 -23.12
C ALA A 593 10.93 -15.16 -23.54
N PHE A 594 9.65 -15.05 -23.84
CA PHE A 594 8.76 -16.17 -24.17
C PHE A 594 8.64 -16.37 -25.69
N ALA A 595 8.04 -17.49 -26.11
CA ALA A 595 7.71 -17.74 -27.52
C ALA A 595 6.91 -16.57 -28.11
N LYS A 596 7.02 -16.37 -29.43
CA LYS A 596 6.55 -15.17 -30.12
C LYS A 596 5.08 -14.85 -29.80
N GLU A 597 4.20 -15.85 -29.77
CA GLU A 597 2.79 -15.61 -29.44
C GLU A 597 2.58 -15.01 -28.04
N PHE A 598 3.32 -15.46 -27.03
CA PHE A 598 3.23 -14.90 -25.68
C PHE A 598 3.88 -13.52 -25.60
N THR A 599 5.02 -13.34 -26.28
CA THR A 599 5.70 -12.03 -26.36
C THR A 599 4.81 -10.97 -26.99
N ASP A 600 4.05 -11.29 -28.05
CA ASP A 600 3.08 -10.37 -28.67
C ASP A 600 1.97 -9.97 -27.67
N ILE A 601 1.44 -10.91 -26.89
CA ILE A 601 0.39 -10.67 -25.89
C ILE A 601 0.91 -9.88 -24.69
N ASN A 602 2.10 -10.23 -24.21
CA ASN A 602 2.78 -9.56 -23.11
C ASN A 602 3.07 -8.10 -23.50
N ARG A 603 3.56 -7.87 -24.72
CA ARG A 603 3.73 -6.52 -25.28
C ARG A 603 2.42 -5.75 -25.30
N ALA A 604 1.33 -6.32 -25.82
CA ALA A 604 0.03 -5.66 -25.86
C ALA A 604 -0.48 -5.27 -24.45
N SER A 605 -0.21 -6.10 -23.45
CA SER A 605 -0.56 -5.83 -22.04
C SER A 605 0.23 -4.65 -21.46
N VAL A 606 1.54 -4.57 -21.77
CA VAL A 606 2.37 -3.43 -21.39
C VAL A 606 1.97 -2.18 -22.18
N GLU A 607 1.71 -2.27 -23.47
CA GLU A 607 1.25 -1.16 -24.30
C GLU A 607 -0.07 -0.58 -23.79
N LEU A 608 -1.00 -1.41 -23.33
CA LEU A 608 -2.24 -0.95 -22.67
C LEU A 608 -1.94 -0.02 -21.47
N ARG A 609 -0.96 -0.38 -20.63
CA ARG A 609 -0.50 0.48 -19.53
C ARG A 609 0.01 1.82 -20.05
N TYR A 610 0.88 1.82 -21.06
CA TYR A 610 1.46 3.05 -21.61
C TYR A 610 0.43 3.95 -22.29
N ARG A 611 -0.60 3.36 -22.92
CA ARG A 611 -1.76 4.11 -23.43
C ARG A 611 -2.55 4.77 -22.31
N LEU A 612 -2.64 4.13 -21.13
CA LEU A 612 -3.38 4.59 -19.94
C LEU A 612 -2.54 5.38 -18.93
N LEU A 613 -1.26 5.65 -19.19
CA LEU A 613 -0.42 6.47 -18.31
C LEU A 613 -1.03 7.85 -17.98
N PRO A 614 -1.66 8.59 -18.91
CA PRO A 614 -2.37 9.83 -18.59
C PRO A 614 -3.44 9.66 -17.50
N TYR A 615 -4.18 8.54 -17.54
CA TYR A 615 -5.21 8.22 -16.55
C TYR A 615 -4.59 7.82 -15.22
N LEU A 616 -3.63 6.88 -15.22
CA LEU A 616 -2.91 6.45 -14.01
C LEU A 616 -2.25 7.62 -13.29
N TYR A 617 -1.59 8.51 -14.04
CA TYR A 617 -0.93 9.69 -13.49
C TYR A 617 -1.93 10.68 -12.87
N SER A 618 -3.11 10.84 -13.48
CA SER A 618 -4.19 11.65 -12.94
C SER A 618 -4.76 11.07 -11.63
N LEU A 619 -4.82 9.75 -11.49
CA LEU A 619 -5.22 9.10 -10.25
C LEU A 619 -4.21 9.28 -9.12
N PHE A 620 -2.90 9.32 -9.43
CA PHE A 620 -1.90 9.70 -8.43
C PHE A 620 -2.06 11.16 -7.99
N HIS A 621 -2.37 12.08 -8.91
CA HIS A 621 -2.74 13.44 -8.51
C HIS A 621 -4.02 13.45 -7.65
N GLU A 622 -5.06 12.71 -8.03
CA GLU A 622 -6.28 12.55 -7.20
C GLU A 622 -5.93 12.08 -5.78
N HIS A 623 -5.08 11.06 -5.65
CA HIS A 623 -4.61 10.57 -4.36
C HIS A 623 -3.99 11.68 -3.51
N THR A 624 -3.15 12.55 -4.08
CA THR A 624 -2.55 13.67 -3.32
C THR A 624 -3.60 14.65 -2.76
N VAL A 625 -4.77 14.73 -3.39
CA VAL A 625 -5.86 15.66 -3.04
C VAL A 625 -6.92 15.01 -2.13
N SER A 626 -7.28 13.76 -2.36
CA SER A 626 -8.38 13.09 -1.66
C SER A 626 -7.94 11.95 -0.73
N GLY A 627 -6.74 11.40 -0.91
CA GLY A 627 -6.29 10.18 -0.25
C GLY A 627 -6.80 8.88 -0.89
N ALA A 628 -7.65 8.96 -1.92
CA ALA A 628 -8.18 7.76 -2.58
C ALA A 628 -7.05 6.92 -3.21
N PRO A 629 -7.11 5.57 -3.16
CA PRO A 629 -6.09 4.74 -3.77
C PRO A 629 -6.27 4.70 -5.30
N VAL A 630 -5.20 4.38 -6.01
CA VAL A 630 -5.24 4.20 -7.48
C VAL A 630 -5.94 2.90 -7.84
N MET A 631 -5.60 1.81 -7.15
CA MET A 631 -6.27 0.51 -7.25
C MET A 631 -7.27 0.39 -6.10
N ARG A 632 -8.56 0.19 -6.41
CA ARG A 632 -9.65 0.27 -5.43
C ARG A 632 -10.44 -1.04 -5.36
N PRO A 633 -10.82 -1.48 -4.15
CA PRO A 633 -11.87 -2.48 -4.02
C PRO A 633 -13.19 -1.94 -4.57
N LEU A 634 -14.07 -2.81 -5.06
CA LEU A 634 -15.38 -2.41 -5.53
C LEU A 634 -16.18 -1.69 -4.42
N TRP A 635 -16.17 -2.22 -3.18
CA TRP A 635 -16.88 -1.62 -2.05
C TRP A 635 -16.45 -0.18 -1.72
N PHE A 636 -15.27 0.26 -2.16
CA PHE A 636 -14.79 1.63 -1.91
C PHE A 636 -15.59 2.67 -2.71
N GLU A 637 -16.03 2.31 -3.92
CA GLU A 637 -16.91 3.11 -4.77
C GLU A 637 -18.39 2.75 -4.57
N TYR A 638 -18.67 1.50 -4.20
CA TYR A 638 -20.00 0.92 -4.06
C TYR A 638 -20.29 0.44 -2.63
N PRO A 639 -20.27 1.33 -1.62
CA PRO A 639 -20.47 0.92 -0.23
C PRO A 639 -21.89 0.40 0.03
N ASN A 640 -22.87 0.71 -0.83
CA ASN A 640 -24.26 0.25 -0.67
C ASN A 640 -24.55 -1.09 -1.36
N ASP A 641 -23.52 -1.79 -1.81
CA ASP A 641 -23.63 -3.04 -2.56
C ASP A 641 -22.96 -4.18 -1.79
N ASP A 642 -23.76 -4.99 -1.09
CA ASP A 642 -23.30 -6.13 -0.28
C ASP A 642 -22.41 -7.08 -1.10
N ARG A 643 -22.73 -7.27 -2.39
CA ARG A 643 -21.98 -8.20 -3.24
C ARG A 643 -20.56 -7.68 -3.48
N ALA A 644 -20.37 -6.36 -3.56
CA ALA A 644 -19.06 -5.73 -3.74
C ALA A 644 -18.10 -5.98 -2.57
N TYR A 645 -18.61 -6.29 -1.38
CA TYR A 645 -17.80 -6.57 -0.18
C TYR A 645 -17.11 -7.95 -0.30
N LEU A 646 -17.69 -8.86 -1.08
CA LEU A 646 -17.26 -10.24 -1.22
C LEU A 646 -16.35 -10.48 -2.45
N VAL A 647 -16.09 -9.45 -3.24
CA VAL A 647 -15.27 -9.56 -4.45
C VAL A 647 -13.80 -9.33 -4.10
N GLU A 648 -12.98 -10.36 -4.30
CA GLU A 648 -11.53 -10.33 -4.03
C GLU A 648 -10.65 -10.58 -5.28
N ASP A 649 -11.27 -10.84 -6.42
CA ASP A 649 -10.62 -11.28 -7.67
C ASP A 649 -10.89 -10.33 -8.85
N GLN A 650 -11.38 -9.13 -8.55
CA GLN A 650 -11.62 -8.00 -9.44
C GLN A 650 -11.24 -6.72 -8.70
N TYR A 651 -10.84 -5.70 -9.42
CA TYR A 651 -10.52 -4.40 -8.83
C TYR A 651 -10.86 -3.25 -9.78
N LEU A 652 -11.02 -2.06 -9.20
CA LEU A 652 -11.15 -0.84 -9.97
C LEU A 652 -9.80 -0.14 -10.10
N VAL A 653 -9.56 0.51 -11.23
CA VAL A 653 -8.48 1.48 -11.43
C VAL A 653 -9.12 2.85 -11.47
N GLY A 654 -8.93 3.61 -10.40
CA GLY A 654 -9.75 4.79 -10.12
C GLY A 654 -11.22 4.41 -9.95
N ARG A 655 -12.12 5.29 -10.39
CA ARG A 655 -13.57 5.02 -10.40
C ARG A 655 -14.05 4.34 -11.69
N ASP A 656 -13.32 4.54 -12.79
CA ASP A 656 -13.93 4.39 -14.12
C ASP A 656 -13.54 3.13 -14.88
N LEU A 657 -12.54 2.37 -14.42
CA LEU A 657 -12.10 1.13 -15.05
C LEU A 657 -12.25 -0.04 -14.07
N LEU A 658 -12.87 -1.12 -14.50
CA LEU A 658 -12.98 -2.39 -13.78
C LEU A 658 -12.12 -3.45 -14.48
N VAL A 659 -11.26 -4.11 -13.70
CA VAL A 659 -10.34 -5.15 -14.15
C VAL A 659 -10.74 -6.48 -13.50
N ALA A 660 -10.88 -7.52 -14.32
CA ALA A 660 -11.30 -8.86 -13.90
C ALA A 660 -10.31 -9.94 -14.39
N PRO A 661 -9.11 -10.04 -13.82
CA PRO A 661 -8.03 -10.87 -14.36
C PRO A 661 -8.34 -12.37 -14.31
N ILE A 662 -7.74 -13.18 -15.20
CA ILE A 662 -7.77 -14.64 -15.05
C ILE A 662 -6.70 -15.05 -14.03
N VAL A 663 -7.12 -15.78 -12.99
CA VAL A 663 -6.27 -16.20 -11.87
C VAL A 663 -6.28 -17.72 -11.67
N THR A 664 -6.64 -18.46 -12.72
CA THR A 664 -6.66 -19.92 -12.74
C THR A 664 -6.26 -20.40 -14.13
N GLU A 665 -5.50 -21.49 -14.17
CA GLU A 665 -4.96 -22.07 -15.40
C GLU A 665 -6.03 -22.49 -16.40
N ALA A 666 -5.73 -22.33 -17.69
CA ALA A 666 -6.55 -22.76 -18.83
C ALA A 666 -7.97 -22.18 -18.88
N VAL A 667 -8.25 -21.14 -18.10
CA VAL A 667 -9.57 -20.48 -18.08
C VAL A 667 -9.66 -19.46 -19.21
N VAL A 668 -10.67 -19.66 -20.08
CA VAL A 668 -10.97 -18.79 -21.24
C VAL A 668 -12.32 -18.09 -21.15
N LYS A 669 -13.03 -18.26 -20.03
CA LYS A 669 -14.24 -17.53 -19.66
C LYS A 669 -14.35 -17.42 -18.15
N ARG A 670 -14.87 -16.33 -17.61
CA ARG A 670 -15.15 -16.22 -16.18
C ARG A 670 -16.45 -15.49 -15.89
N ARG A 671 -16.98 -15.70 -14.68
CA ARG A 671 -18.02 -14.82 -14.15
C ARG A 671 -17.36 -13.52 -13.67
N VAL A 672 -17.93 -12.40 -14.08
CA VAL A 672 -17.55 -11.04 -13.70
C VAL A 672 -18.75 -10.42 -13.00
N TYR A 673 -18.52 -9.79 -11.85
CA TYR A 673 -19.55 -9.06 -11.14
C TYR A 673 -19.49 -7.59 -11.52
N PHE A 674 -20.59 -7.06 -12.06
CA PHE A 674 -20.71 -5.64 -12.34
C PHE A 674 -21.41 -4.95 -11.18
N PRO A 675 -20.77 -4.00 -10.47
CA PRO A 675 -21.34 -3.34 -9.30
C PRO A 675 -22.68 -2.67 -9.57
N LYS A 676 -23.58 -2.72 -8.58
CA LYS A 676 -24.89 -2.07 -8.65
C LYS A 676 -24.74 -0.54 -8.73
N GLY A 677 -25.54 0.08 -9.59
CA GLY A 677 -25.66 1.55 -9.69
C GLY A 677 -25.01 2.15 -10.93
N ASP A 678 -24.10 1.43 -11.58
CA ASP A 678 -23.49 1.84 -12.84
C ASP A 678 -23.70 0.79 -13.94
N THR A 679 -23.70 1.26 -15.17
CA THR A 679 -23.58 0.40 -16.36
C THR A 679 -22.13 0.34 -16.79
N TRP A 680 -21.68 -0.82 -17.24
CA TRP A 680 -20.30 -1.08 -17.64
C TRP A 680 -20.23 -1.45 -19.11
N VAL A 681 -19.17 -1.00 -19.78
CA VAL A 681 -18.96 -1.24 -21.21
C VAL A 681 -17.61 -1.94 -21.40
N ASP A 682 -17.62 -3.10 -22.05
CA ASP A 682 -16.42 -3.84 -22.41
C ASP A 682 -15.50 -2.97 -23.26
N TRP A 683 -14.24 -2.83 -22.83
CA TRP A 683 -13.26 -1.96 -23.47
C TRP A 683 -12.95 -2.39 -24.92
N TRP A 684 -13.05 -3.68 -25.22
CA TRP A 684 -12.62 -4.27 -26.49
C TRP A 684 -13.78 -4.41 -27.48
N THR A 685 -14.94 -4.82 -26.99
CA THR A 685 -16.12 -5.12 -27.85
C THR A 685 -17.17 -4.03 -27.84
N GLY A 686 -17.14 -3.14 -26.84
CA GLY A 686 -18.19 -2.16 -26.59
C GLY A 686 -19.53 -2.78 -26.17
N GLN A 687 -19.54 -4.06 -25.79
CA GLN A 687 -20.71 -4.71 -25.20
C GLN A 687 -21.03 -4.08 -23.84
N THR A 688 -22.31 -3.87 -23.58
CA THR A 688 -22.80 -3.26 -22.34
C THR A 688 -23.27 -4.32 -21.35
N TYR A 689 -22.98 -4.09 -20.07
CA TYR A 689 -23.39 -4.91 -18.94
C TYR A 689 -24.08 -4.04 -17.89
N GLU A 690 -25.28 -4.45 -17.48
CA GLU A 690 -26.03 -3.79 -16.41
C GLU A 690 -25.41 -4.12 -15.05
N GLY A 691 -25.29 -3.13 -14.18
CA GLY A 691 -24.81 -3.30 -12.81
C GLY A 691 -25.76 -4.11 -11.93
N GLY A 692 -25.23 -4.65 -10.83
CA GLY A 692 -25.94 -5.45 -9.84
C GLY A 692 -26.04 -6.95 -10.20
N LYS A 693 -25.32 -7.41 -11.23
CA LYS A 693 -25.44 -8.78 -11.77
C LYS A 693 -24.06 -9.36 -12.09
N ASP A 694 -23.93 -10.68 -11.94
CA ASP A 694 -22.82 -11.44 -12.51
C ASP A 694 -23.13 -11.79 -13.98
N ALA A 695 -22.15 -11.67 -14.87
CA ALA A 695 -22.23 -12.15 -16.25
C ALA A 695 -21.08 -13.10 -16.59
N GLU A 696 -21.33 -14.08 -17.46
CA GLU A 696 -20.25 -14.87 -18.07
C GLU A 696 -19.60 -14.05 -19.19
N VAL A 697 -18.28 -13.86 -19.09
CA VAL A 697 -17.49 -13.07 -20.05
C VAL A 697 -16.42 -13.96 -20.68
N SER A 698 -16.26 -13.83 -22.00
CA SER A 698 -15.14 -14.43 -22.74
C SER A 698 -13.83 -13.80 -22.33
N ALA A 699 -12.84 -14.63 -21.98
CA ALA A 699 -11.54 -14.23 -21.48
C ALA A 699 -10.42 -14.90 -22.30
N PRO A 700 -10.31 -14.62 -23.60
CA PRO A 700 -9.21 -15.13 -24.41
C PRO A 700 -7.86 -14.74 -23.82
N LEU A 701 -6.82 -15.49 -24.15
CA LEU A 701 -5.47 -15.22 -23.65
C LEU A 701 -4.91 -13.89 -24.19
N ASP A 702 -5.38 -13.42 -25.34
CA ASP A 702 -4.85 -12.27 -26.06
C ASP A 702 -5.10 -10.89 -25.39
N ARG A 703 -5.97 -10.82 -24.37
CA ARG A 703 -6.33 -9.55 -23.73
C ARG A 703 -6.71 -9.69 -22.25
N LEU A 704 -6.49 -8.60 -21.51
CA LEU A 704 -7.02 -8.40 -20.16
C LEU A 704 -8.53 -8.12 -20.20
N LEU A 705 -9.32 -8.68 -19.28
CA LEU A 705 -10.72 -8.24 -19.12
C LEU A 705 -10.75 -6.85 -18.48
N LEU A 706 -11.20 -5.88 -19.27
CA LEU A 706 -11.26 -4.47 -18.91
C LEU A 706 -12.62 -3.90 -19.31
N PHE A 707 -13.27 -3.22 -18.38
CA PHE A 707 -14.57 -2.59 -18.59
C PHE A 707 -14.50 -1.14 -18.14
N ALA A 708 -15.14 -0.25 -18.89
CA ALA A 708 -15.22 1.16 -18.57
C ALA A 708 -16.64 1.53 -18.12
N ARG A 709 -16.75 2.35 -17.08
CA ARG A 709 -18.03 2.81 -16.54
C ARG A 709 -18.71 3.74 -17.54
N ALA A 710 -20.01 3.56 -17.79
CA ALA A 710 -20.78 4.51 -18.61
C ALA A 710 -20.73 5.93 -18.02
N GLY A 711 -20.56 6.93 -18.86
CA GLY A 711 -20.34 8.33 -18.45
C GLY A 711 -18.90 8.67 -18.03
N ALA A 712 -17.97 7.71 -18.06
CA ALA A 712 -16.56 7.98 -17.86
C ALA A 712 -15.94 8.69 -19.07
N VAL A 713 -14.96 9.57 -18.80
CA VAL A 713 -14.08 10.16 -19.82
C VAL A 713 -12.63 9.89 -19.45
N ILE A 714 -11.96 9.04 -20.22
CA ILE A 714 -10.66 8.46 -19.85
C ILE A 714 -9.58 9.01 -20.80
N PRO A 715 -8.56 9.71 -20.28
CA PRO A 715 -7.45 10.18 -21.11
C PRO A 715 -6.54 9.02 -21.50
N VAL A 716 -6.24 8.95 -22.79
CA VAL A 716 -5.31 7.97 -23.37
C VAL A 716 -4.32 8.65 -24.29
N GLN A 717 -3.29 7.91 -24.69
CA GLN A 717 -2.30 8.36 -25.65
C GLN A 717 -1.89 7.23 -26.61
N PRO A 718 -1.18 7.54 -27.70
CA PRO A 718 -0.48 6.54 -28.50
C PRO A 718 0.54 5.75 -27.67
N VAL A 719 0.87 4.55 -28.15
CA VAL A 719 1.96 3.74 -27.60
C VAL A 719 3.28 4.50 -27.76
N ILE A 720 4.08 4.46 -26.70
CA ILE A 720 5.44 5.01 -26.57
C ILE A 720 6.32 3.93 -25.96
N GLN A 721 7.64 4.00 -26.14
CA GLN A 721 8.59 2.98 -25.66
C GLN A 721 9.12 3.26 -24.25
N HIS A 722 9.06 4.51 -23.81
CA HIS A 722 9.36 4.95 -22.43
C HIS A 722 8.67 6.28 -22.15
N THR A 723 8.44 6.61 -20.88
CA THR A 723 7.67 7.82 -20.48
C THR A 723 8.27 9.15 -20.95
N GLY A 724 9.58 9.19 -21.23
CA GLY A 724 10.25 10.36 -21.83
C GLY A 724 9.68 10.79 -23.20
N GLU A 725 8.99 9.91 -23.92
CA GLU A 725 8.33 10.24 -25.20
C GLU A 725 6.94 10.88 -25.02
N MET A 726 6.37 10.87 -23.79
CA MET A 726 5.00 11.36 -23.53
C MET A 726 4.79 12.81 -23.99
N ALA A 727 5.78 13.68 -23.80
CA ALA A 727 5.69 15.08 -24.19
C ALA A 727 5.60 15.29 -25.72
N GLY A 728 6.04 14.30 -26.51
CA GLY A 728 6.05 14.35 -27.97
C GLY A 728 4.80 13.74 -28.64
N VAL A 729 3.87 13.18 -27.87
CA VAL A 729 2.68 12.50 -28.43
C VAL A 729 1.37 13.19 -28.02
N PRO A 730 0.37 13.21 -28.92
CA PRO A 730 -0.93 13.79 -28.62
C PRO A 730 -1.67 13.01 -27.52
N LEU A 731 -2.73 13.63 -27.02
CA LEU A 731 -3.72 13.00 -26.15
C LEU A 731 -4.98 12.66 -26.95
N SER A 732 -5.69 11.65 -26.48
CA SER A 732 -7.07 11.36 -26.89
C SER A 732 -7.93 11.15 -25.65
N LEU A 733 -9.24 11.32 -25.78
CA LEU A 733 -10.19 10.96 -24.71
C LEU A 733 -11.09 9.82 -25.18
N VAL A 734 -11.22 8.78 -24.36
CA VAL A 734 -12.25 7.75 -24.52
C VAL A 734 -13.48 8.14 -23.72
N VAL A 735 -14.59 8.42 -24.40
CA VAL A 735 -15.86 8.86 -23.82
C VAL A 735 -16.84 7.68 -23.85
N VAL A 736 -17.21 7.18 -22.67
CA VAL A 736 -18.03 5.96 -22.56
C VAL A 736 -19.51 6.32 -22.58
N ARG A 737 -20.23 5.85 -23.59
CA ARG A 737 -21.67 6.12 -23.76
C ARG A 737 -22.53 5.32 -22.78
N GLY A 738 -23.77 5.77 -22.62
CA GLY A 738 -24.80 5.10 -21.80
C GLY A 738 -25.21 5.84 -20.53
N ALA A 739 -24.48 6.89 -20.12
CA ALA A 739 -24.84 7.77 -19.02
C ALA A 739 -24.18 9.15 -19.18
N ASP A 740 -24.69 10.13 -18.45
CA ASP A 740 -24.01 11.41 -18.24
C ASP A 740 -22.85 11.23 -17.26
N GLY A 741 -21.83 12.09 -17.35
CA GLY A 741 -20.70 12.02 -16.44
C GLY A 741 -19.57 12.96 -16.82
N ALA A 742 -18.42 12.76 -16.17
CA ALA A 742 -17.24 13.59 -16.41
C ALA A 742 -15.95 12.81 -16.13
N GLY A 743 -14.85 13.31 -16.69
CA GLY A 743 -13.50 12.86 -16.39
C GLY A 743 -12.55 14.04 -16.25
N GLY A 744 -11.56 13.87 -15.37
CA GLY A 744 -10.50 14.83 -15.12
C GLY A 744 -9.14 14.25 -15.49
N PHE A 745 -8.30 15.07 -16.11
CA PHE A 745 -6.95 14.69 -16.50
C PHE A 745 -5.96 15.77 -16.05
N TYR A 746 -4.87 15.34 -15.42
CA TYR A 746 -3.85 16.20 -14.83
C TYR A 746 -2.51 16.09 -15.57
N GLU A 747 -1.87 17.24 -15.78
CA GLU A 747 -0.55 17.37 -16.40
C GLU A 747 0.36 18.28 -15.59
N ASP A 748 1.63 17.87 -15.49
CA ASP A 748 2.77 18.72 -15.14
C ASP A 748 4.02 18.23 -15.89
N ALA A 749 5.21 18.67 -15.47
CA ALA A 749 6.50 18.28 -16.06
C ALA A 749 6.82 16.76 -15.97
N GLY A 750 6.05 15.98 -15.21
CA GLY A 750 6.26 14.55 -14.98
C GLY A 750 7.32 14.25 -13.93
N ASP A 751 8.21 15.19 -13.62
CA ASP A 751 9.17 15.15 -12.53
C ASP A 751 9.38 16.57 -11.96
N GLY A 752 9.98 16.69 -10.79
CA GLY A 752 10.22 17.95 -10.10
C GLY A 752 8.99 18.58 -9.44
N TYR A 753 9.15 19.78 -8.88
CA TYR A 753 8.20 20.37 -7.93
C TYR A 753 7.50 21.63 -8.43
N ASP A 754 7.69 22.01 -9.69
CA ASP A 754 7.13 23.24 -10.27
C ASP A 754 5.60 23.26 -10.24
N TYR A 755 4.97 22.09 -10.29
CA TYR A 755 3.53 21.93 -10.14
C TYR A 755 2.98 22.52 -8.82
N ARG A 756 3.78 22.51 -7.74
CA ARG A 756 3.41 23.12 -6.46
C ARG A 756 3.37 24.65 -6.51
N ARG A 757 4.03 25.24 -7.52
CA ARG A 757 4.01 26.68 -7.82
C ARG A 757 3.02 27.03 -8.93
N GLY A 758 2.14 26.09 -9.30
CA GLY A 758 1.08 26.30 -10.29
C GLY A 758 1.44 25.93 -11.72
N ALA A 759 2.63 25.37 -11.98
CA ALA A 759 3.04 24.88 -13.30
C ALA A 759 2.40 23.51 -13.63
N SER A 760 1.07 23.48 -13.63
CA SER A 760 0.25 22.31 -13.93
C SER A 760 -1.03 22.72 -14.65
N ARG A 761 -1.66 21.74 -15.32
CA ARG A 761 -2.92 21.91 -16.03
C ARG A 761 -3.86 20.77 -15.68
N THR A 762 -5.13 21.10 -15.47
CA THR A 762 -6.21 20.13 -15.37
C THR A 762 -7.19 20.39 -16.50
N MET A 763 -7.50 19.35 -17.26
CA MET A 763 -8.59 19.35 -18.22
C MET A 763 -9.77 18.56 -17.64
N THR A 764 -10.97 19.12 -17.73
CA THR A 764 -12.21 18.44 -17.36
C THR A 764 -13.09 18.32 -18.59
N ALA A 765 -13.55 17.10 -18.84
CA ALA A 765 -14.48 16.76 -19.91
C ALA A 765 -15.80 16.32 -19.30
N THR A 766 -16.91 16.93 -19.70
CA THR A 766 -18.26 16.64 -19.17
C THR A 766 -19.17 16.21 -20.29
N GLN A 767 -19.72 15.01 -20.17
CA GLN A 767 -20.68 14.40 -21.07
C GLN A 767 -22.09 14.61 -20.52
N ALA A 768 -22.97 15.19 -21.34
CA ALA A 768 -24.38 15.38 -21.05
C ALA A 768 -25.20 15.09 -22.31
N GLY A 769 -26.03 14.04 -22.27
CA GLY A 769 -26.72 13.54 -23.46
C GLY A 769 -25.72 13.20 -24.56
N ASP A 770 -25.89 13.77 -25.75
CA ASP A 770 -25.00 13.60 -26.90
C ASP A 770 -23.91 14.67 -27.02
N ALA A 771 -23.80 15.58 -26.04
CA ALA A 771 -22.79 16.64 -26.01
C ALA A 771 -21.62 16.29 -25.06
N LEU A 772 -20.41 16.69 -25.45
CA LEU A 772 -19.19 16.66 -24.65
C LEU A 772 -18.63 18.08 -24.57
N ARG A 773 -18.44 18.60 -23.36
CA ARG A 773 -17.86 19.92 -23.10
C ARG A 773 -16.49 19.79 -22.46
N LEU A 774 -15.53 20.58 -22.93
CA LEU A 774 -14.15 20.57 -22.47
C LEU A 774 -13.82 21.89 -21.77
N SER A 775 -13.22 21.82 -20.58
CA SER A 775 -12.71 22.98 -19.86
C SER A 775 -11.27 22.71 -19.40
N ARG A 776 -10.47 23.77 -19.30
CA ARG A 776 -9.05 23.70 -18.92
C ARG A 776 -8.76 24.74 -17.85
N LYS A 777 -8.01 24.36 -16.82
CA LYS A 777 -7.57 25.24 -15.72
C LYS A 777 -6.09 25.02 -15.43
N GLY A 778 -5.38 26.09 -15.08
CA GLY A 778 -3.96 26.05 -14.74
C GLY A 778 -3.05 26.55 -15.87
N ALA A 779 -1.76 26.68 -15.56
CA ALA A 779 -0.75 27.26 -16.45
C ALA A 779 0.38 26.24 -16.65
N TYR A 780 0.25 25.39 -17.66
CA TYR A 780 1.32 24.49 -18.12
C TYR A 780 1.45 24.59 -19.64
N SER A 781 2.65 24.95 -20.10
CA SER A 781 2.93 25.44 -21.46
C SER A 781 3.27 24.33 -22.47
N VAL A 782 3.69 23.15 -22.00
CA VAL A 782 3.89 21.98 -22.87
C VAL A 782 2.52 21.41 -23.21
N SER A 783 1.91 21.97 -24.25
CA SER A 783 0.58 21.55 -24.68
C SER A 783 0.69 20.29 -25.53
N ARG A 784 0.51 19.12 -24.90
CA ARG A 784 0.10 17.93 -25.65
C ARG A 784 -1.24 18.23 -26.30
N PRO A 785 -1.35 18.25 -27.64
CA PRO A 785 -2.61 18.56 -28.29
C PRO A 785 -3.59 17.41 -28.06
N LEU A 786 -4.87 17.75 -27.86
CA LEU A 786 -5.93 16.78 -27.84
C LEU A 786 -6.34 16.48 -29.30
N ALA A 787 -5.96 15.31 -29.81
CA ALA A 787 -6.07 14.99 -31.23
C ALA A 787 -7.36 14.25 -31.60
N THR A 788 -7.90 13.42 -30.71
CA THR A 788 -9.05 12.56 -31.02
C THR A 788 -9.97 12.39 -29.81
N ILE A 789 -11.28 12.36 -30.05
CA ILE A 789 -12.26 11.77 -29.12
C ILE A 789 -12.69 10.41 -29.65
N GLU A 790 -12.57 9.39 -28.84
CA GLU A 790 -13.09 8.05 -29.11
C GLU A 790 -14.34 7.82 -28.27
N TYR A 791 -15.51 7.67 -28.89
CA TYR A 791 -16.70 7.27 -28.18
C TYR A 791 -16.80 5.74 -28.14
N LEU A 792 -16.97 5.17 -26.96
CA LEU A 792 -17.10 3.73 -26.74
C LEU A 792 -18.55 3.36 -26.39
N GLY A 793 -19.05 2.25 -26.94
CA GLY A 793 -20.39 1.73 -26.65
C GLY A 793 -21.49 2.34 -27.53
N ILE A 794 -21.14 2.80 -28.74
CA ILE A 794 -22.11 3.30 -29.72
C ILE A 794 -22.69 2.14 -30.53
N ALA A 795 -24.02 1.98 -30.53
CA ALA A 795 -24.69 0.84 -31.17
C ALA A 795 -24.68 0.88 -32.71
N ALA A 796 -24.69 2.08 -33.31
CA ALA A 796 -24.71 2.27 -34.76
C ALA A 796 -23.99 3.57 -35.14
N ALA A 797 -23.49 3.66 -36.38
CA ALA A 797 -22.84 4.87 -36.86
C ALA A 797 -23.81 6.08 -36.75
N PRO A 798 -23.37 7.20 -36.17
CA PRO A 798 -24.20 8.39 -36.07
C PRO A 798 -24.44 9.02 -37.45
N ARG A 799 -25.56 9.74 -37.59
CA ARG A 799 -25.88 10.48 -38.82
C ARG A 799 -24.90 11.62 -39.07
N GLU A 800 -24.49 12.31 -38.01
CA GLU A 800 -23.59 13.44 -38.10
C GLU A 800 -22.81 13.60 -36.78
N VAL A 801 -21.57 14.09 -36.86
CA VAL A 801 -20.77 14.50 -35.71
C VAL A 801 -20.37 15.95 -35.91
N ARG A 802 -20.51 16.77 -34.87
CA ARG A 802 -20.15 18.19 -34.90
C ARG A 802 -19.07 18.52 -33.88
N VAL A 803 -18.08 19.30 -34.30
CA VAL A 803 -17.00 19.85 -33.45
C VAL A 803 -17.05 21.37 -33.56
N GLY A 804 -17.26 22.07 -32.44
CA GLY A 804 -17.46 23.53 -32.44
C GLY A 804 -18.63 23.98 -33.35
N GLY A 805 -19.69 23.16 -33.44
CA GLY A 805 -20.86 23.41 -34.29
C GLY A 805 -20.71 23.04 -35.78
N ARG A 806 -19.49 22.70 -36.24
CA ARG A 806 -19.22 22.31 -37.64
C ARG A 806 -19.24 20.79 -37.82
N ALA A 807 -19.87 20.30 -38.88
CA ALA A 807 -19.89 18.87 -39.20
C ALA A 807 -18.49 18.35 -39.54
N VAL A 808 -18.15 17.17 -39.01
CA VAL A 808 -16.89 16.47 -39.24
C VAL A 808 -17.12 15.31 -40.21
N THR A 809 -16.37 15.25 -41.30
CA THR A 809 -16.56 14.25 -42.37
C THR A 809 -15.60 13.07 -42.31
N ASN A 810 -14.55 13.15 -41.48
CA ASN A 810 -13.50 12.13 -41.35
C ASN A 810 -13.60 11.31 -40.06
N SER A 811 -14.76 11.28 -39.40
CA SER A 811 -15.01 10.35 -38.29
C SER A 811 -15.10 8.91 -38.78
N THR A 812 -14.56 7.95 -38.04
CA THR A 812 -14.60 6.53 -38.38
C THR A 812 -15.36 5.74 -37.32
N PHE A 813 -16.34 4.96 -37.74
CA PHE A 813 -17.09 4.05 -36.87
C PHE A 813 -16.71 2.61 -37.16
N ASP A 814 -16.34 1.87 -36.11
CA ASP A 814 -16.11 0.44 -36.15
C ASP A 814 -17.26 -0.28 -35.44
N ALA A 815 -18.05 -1.01 -36.22
CA ALA A 815 -19.20 -1.76 -35.72
C ALA A 815 -18.81 -2.96 -34.85
N ALA A 816 -17.62 -3.56 -35.06
CA ALA A 816 -17.18 -4.73 -34.31
C ALA A 816 -16.76 -4.37 -32.88
N THR A 817 -16.17 -3.19 -32.70
CA THR A 817 -15.73 -2.68 -31.38
C THR A 817 -16.67 -1.63 -30.80
N ARG A 818 -17.69 -1.21 -31.58
CA ARG A 818 -18.67 -0.16 -31.23
C ARG A 818 -17.99 1.15 -30.82
N ARG A 819 -16.93 1.50 -31.55
CA ARG A 819 -16.11 2.70 -31.34
C ARG A 819 -16.28 3.68 -32.48
N LEU A 820 -16.44 4.95 -32.13
CA LEU A 820 -16.42 6.07 -33.07
C LEU A 820 -15.21 6.95 -32.75
N ALA A 821 -14.27 7.05 -33.68
CA ALA A 821 -13.15 7.99 -33.58
C ALA A 821 -13.50 9.31 -34.28
N VAL A 822 -13.37 10.41 -33.57
CA VAL A 822 -13.63 11.77 -34.04
C VAL A 822 -12.33 12.57 -33.95
N PRO A 823 -11.64 12.80 -35.07
CA PRO A 823 -10.46 13.65 -35.11
C PRO A 823 -10.83 15.09 -34.74
N LEU A 824 -9.95 15.75 -33.99
CA LEU A 824 -10.12 17.15 -33.60
C LEU A 824 -9.16 18.05 -34.38
N PRO A 825 -9.57 19.29 -34.68
CA PRO A 825 -8.67 20.31 -35.23
C PRO A 825 -7.59 20.68 -34.20
N ALA A 826 -6.51 21.31 -34.67
CA ALA A 826 -5.43 21.77 -33.80
C ALA A 826 -5.84 22.96 -32.88
N GLU A 827 -6.99 23.58 -33.14
CA GLU A 827 -7.54 24.68 -32.35
C GLU A 827 -8.19 24.17 -31.05
N ASN A 828 -8.35 25.06 -30.07
CA ASN A 828 -9.03 24.72 -28.82
C ASN A 828 -10.51 24.43 -29.07
N VAL A 829 -10.89 23.15 -28.95
CA VAL A 829 -12.28 22.71 -28.97
C VAL A 829 -12.87 22.82 -27.55
N GLU A 830 -14.05 23.42 -27.47
CA GLU A 830 -14.83 23.56 -26.23
C GLU A 830 -16.05 22.62 -26.19
N GLU A 831 -16.65 22.30 -27.35
CA GLU A 831 -17.86 21.47 -27.42
C GLU A 831 -17.87 20.56 -28.65
N ILE A 832 -18.36 19.35 -28.46
CA ILE A 832 -18.51 18.29 -29.46
C ILE A 832 -19.90 17.68 -29.28
N SER A 833 -20.64 17.43 -30.35
CA SER A 833 -21.95 16.80 -30.29
C SER A 833 -22.12 15.72 -31.35
N ILE A 834 -22.86 14.66 -30.98
CA ILE A 834 -23.25 13.59 -31.90
C ILE A 834 -24.73 13.76 -32.24
N VAL A 835 -25.08 13.56 -33.51
CA VAL A 835 -26.47 13.45 -33.96
C VAL A 835 -26.74 11.98 -34.28
N PRO A 836 -27.53 11.27 -33.45
CA PRO A 836 -27.79 9.84 -33.59
C PRO A 836 -28.38 9.42 -34.94
#